data_AF-A0A5B2VHU2-F1
#
_entry.id   AF-A0A5B2VHU2-F1
#
_cell.length_a   1.000
_cell.length_b   1.000
_cell.length_c   1.000
_cell.angle_alpha   90.00
_cell.angle_beta   90.00
_cell.angle_gamma   90.00
#
_symmetry.space_group_name_H-M   'P 1'
#
loop_
_entity.id
_entity.type
_entity.pdbx_description
1 polymer ?
#
loop_
_entity_poly.entity_id
_entity_poly.type
_entity_poly.pdbx_seq_one_letter_code
_entity_poly.pdbx_strand_id
1 'polypeptide(L)'
;MRTFILAILCLWFTQPLLAQRSCATEDAIRYKIKQSPYLQQQRDALEQRLISGVLQKRLLRGAVEPTVTIPVVVHIVLSDPNVVTDAQVYSQLAVLNGDYTGDNPDTSAVPAVWKPLIGNSGIKFCLAQRTPDGDPTTGIVRVRSNHIPFDGFNAAYEAKYNATGGSDAWDASRYLNIWVCNLSNGYLGVATMPDNTFPAAEQGVVILYTAFGTTGTAAGAYNGGRTVTHEVGHYFGLRHIWGDDDGATGGSPRCTAADGITGSDGIGDTPDQGARTYGCPSFPQLDGCSKTFPGFMFMNYMDYTDDACMHLFTTEQADRMRFVLDNIRSSLLSSDGCVPVNLLSNDASVAEINAPLGQLCSTGFTPVVMLKNKGAQPLQTVQITYQVDGGATQTFNWSGHLTSLQQTSVSLPAGATGPGEHLLTAWTNLPNGVTDDAPENDTATSSFRYFTPATLPFTEGFENTVFPPPNGWDQWNPDGSFTWELTRDAARSGSQSVVMRNLGYNINGAIDDLISPEINVQGYDSVFLFFDVAAATQSNVSDAGNPWDTLQILATTDCGFTLNQLYSKWGPTLVTVDTPVLNEFIPKPSQWRRDSVNLTRFIPSGRVRLIFRNISNYENNIYLDNINIVTKKTYPALLERGFMVTPNPTNSLVLITFLQPPADLEALALYNTAGQLLQWKKAAAIDSNNRFSFDLVNEPNGVYFVKLIYKNRSKTVKILKVR
;
A
#
# COMPACT_ATOMS: atom_id res chain seq x y z
N MET A 1 -42.57 63.63 -7.96
CA MET A 1 -42.00 62.80 -6.88
C MET A 1 -42.38 61.32 -7.08
N ARG A 2 -41.75 60.62 -8.03
CA ARG A 2 -41.96 59.16 -8.23
C ARG A 2 -40.97 58.59 -9.28
N THR A 3 -39.70 58.96 -9.22
CA THR A 3 -38.67 58.42 -10.15
C THR A 3 -37.23 58.48 -9.60
N PHE A 4 -37.04 58.82 -8.32
CA PHE A 4 -35.70 59.02 -7.74
C PHE A 4 -35.35 58.07 -6.58
N ILE A 5 -36.19 57.07 -6.28
CA ILE A 5 -36.00 56.18 -5.10
C ILE A 5 -35.55 54.76 -5.49
N LEU A 6 -35.56 54.37 -6.77
CA LEU A 6 -35.16 53.02 -7.20
C LEU A 6 -33.68 52.85 -7.59
N ALA A 7 -32.90 53.94 -7.68
CA ALA A 7 -31.48 53.85 -8.07
C ALA A 7 -30.51 53.73 -6.87
N ILE A 8 -30.99 53.89 -5.63
CA ILE A 8 -30.13 53.92 -4.43
C ILE A 8 -30.15 52.58 -3.65
N LEU A 9 -30.99 51.61 -4.05
CA LEU A 9 -31.12 50.30 -3.38
C LEU A 9 -30.39 49.13 -4.07
N CYS A 10 -29.68 49.35 -5.20
CA CYS A 10 -28.81 48.35 -5.83
C CYS A 10 -27.30 48.57 -5.58
N LEU A 11 -26.94 49.50 -4.69
CA LEU A 11 -25.56 49.73 -4.24
C LEU A 11 -25.26 49.08 -2.88
N TRP A 12 -26.02 48.05 -2.50
CA TRP A 12 -25.68 47.21 -1.36
C TRP A 12 -24.62 46.19 -1.78
N PHE A 13 -23.37 46.57 -1.56
CA PHE A 13 -22.26 45.70 -1.19
C PHE A 13 -22.27 44.30 -1.82
N THR A 14 -21.73 44.17 -3.03
CA THR A 14 -20.96 42.98 -3.38
C THR A 14 -19.65 43.05 -2.59
N GLN A 15 -19.69 42.70 -1.30
CA GLN A 15 -18.47 42.34 -0.58
C GLN A 15 -17.93 41.09 -1.30
N PRO A 16 -16.70 41.09 -1.84
CA PRO A 16 -16.10 39.83 -2.24
C PRO A 16 -16.06 38.94 -0.99
N LEU A 17 -16.73 37.80 -1.04
CA LEU A 17 -16.50 36.71 -0.08
C LEU A 17 -15.04 36.28 -0.26
N LEU A 18 -14.14 36.88 0.51
CA LEU A 18 -12.78 36.37 0.65
C LEU A 18 -12.90 35.04 1.38
N ALA A 19 -12.45 33.96 0.74
CA ALA A 19 -12.34 32.66 1.40
C ALA A 19 -11.44 32.84 2.64
N GLN A 20 -11.84 32.28 3.78
CA GLN A 20 -11.04 32.27 5.01
C GLN A 20 -9.95 31.21 4.94
N ARG A 21 -8.84 31.36 5.68
CA ARG A 21 -7.80 30.33 5.73
C ARG A 21 -8.42 29.05 6.29
N SER A 22 -8.07 27.94 5.68
CA SER A 22 -8.40 26.62 6.21
C SER A 22 -7.23 25.69 5.91
N CYS A 23 -6.74 25.00 6.93
CA CYS A 23 -5.74 23.95 6.82
C CYS A 23 -6.40 22.63 7.22
N ALA A 24 -6.11 21.58 6.45
CA ALA A 24 -6.74 20.27 6.63
C ALA A 24 -5.94 19.33 7.54
N THR A 25 -4.79 19.77 8.07
CA THR A 25 -3.85 18.91 8.83
C THR A 25 -4.51 18.27 10.04
N GLU A 26 -5.14 19.07 10.90
CA GLU A 26 -5.80 18.52 12.09
C GLU A 26 -7.01 17.65 11.74
N ASP A 27 -7.80 18.05 10.74
CA ASP A 27 -8.95 17.27 10.27
C ASP A 27 -8.52 15.90 9.72
N ALA A 28 -7.43 15.86 8.95
CA ALA A 28 -6.87 14.63 8.41
C ALA A 28 -6.30 13.72 9.51
N ILE A 29 -5.61 14.29 10.51
CA ILE A 29 -5.14 13.52 11.67
C ILE A 29 -6.33 12.95 12.45
N ARG A 30 -7.37 13.76 12.74
CA ARG A 30 -8.58 13.29 13.42
C ARG A 30 -9.30 12.21 12.64
N TYR A 31 -9.36 12.35 11.31
CA TYR A 31 -9.92 11.33 10.44
C TYR A 31 -9.15 10.00 10.57
N LYS A 32 -7.81 10.03 10.53
CA LYS A 32 -6.96 8.84 10.72
C LYS A 32 -7.09 8.26 12.13
N ILE A 33 -7.14 9.09 13.17
CA ILE A 33 -7.36 8.64 14.57
C ILE A 33 -8.75 7.98 14.71
N LYS A 34 -9.79 8.52 14.06
CA LYS A 34 -11.12 7.91 14.05
C LYS A 34 -11.11 6.53 13.39
N GLN A 35 -10.30 6.35 12.35
CA GLN A 35 -10.09 5.04 11.70
C GLN A 35 -9.22 4.11 12.53
N SER A 36 -8.28 4.64 13.32
CA SER A 36 -7.31 3.87 14.11
C SER A 36 -7.03 4.56 15.46
N PRO A 37 -7.84 4.28 16.50
CA PRO A 37 -7.78 5.00 17.77
C PRO A 37 -6.43 4.94 18.51
N TYR A 38 -5.59 3.93 18.26
CA TYR A 38 -4.26 3.83 18.85
C TYR A 38 -3.33 4.99 18.43
N LEU A 39 -3.57 5.61 17.27
CA LEU A 39 -2.79 6.76 16.79
C LEU A 39 -2.86 7.95 17.74
N GLN A 40 -3.94 8.08 18.53
CA GLN A 40 -4.03 9.09 19.58
C GLN A 40 -2.91 8.92 20.62
N GLN A 41 -2.62 7.68 21.04
CA GLN A 41 -1.56 7.42 22.02
C GLN A 41 -0.17 7.74 21.45
N GLN A 42 0.05 7.46 20.17
CA GLN A 42 1.31 7.81 19.48
C GLN A 42 1.48 9.32 19.35
N ARG A 43 0.39 10.02 19.01
CA ARG A 43 0.36 11.49 18.94
C ARG A 43 0.67 12.12 20.30
N ASP A 44 0.07 11.62 21.37
CA ASP A 44 0.29 12.12 22.74
C ASP A 44 1.73 11.87 23.20
N ALA A 45 2.28 10.69 22.91
CA ALA A 45 3.67 10.35 23.22
C ALA A 45 4.67 11.21 22.43
N LEU A 46 4.39 11.48 21.15
CA LEU A 46 5.19 12.38 20.35
C LEU A 46 5.14 13.81 20.92
N GLU A 47 3.96 14.31 21.27
CA GLU A 47 3.80 15.66 21.82
C GLU A 47 4.67 15.87 23.07
N GLN A 48 4.63 14.91 24.00
CA GLN A 48 5.47 14.93 25.20
C GLN A 48 6.97 14.95 24.88
N ARG A 49 7.38 14.18 23.86
CA ARG A 49 8.76 14.15 23.38
C ARG A 49 9.16 15.51 22.79
N LEU A 50 8.28 16.16 22.05
CA LEU A 50 8.54 17.46 21.43
C LEU A 50 8.65 18.58 22.48
N ILE A 51 7.74 18.63 23.46
CA ILE A 51 7.81 19.57 24.59
C ILE A 51 9.13 19.42 25.35
N SER A 52 9.53 18.18 25.66
CA SER A 52 10.80 17.89 26.32
C SER A 52 12.01 18.30 25.45
N GLY A 53 11.91 18.11 24.14
CA GLY A 53 12.92 18.48 23.16
C GLY A 53 13.17 19.99 23.07
N VAL A 54 12.12 20.81 23.15
CA VAL A 54 12.22 22.27 23.21
C VAL A 54 13.02 22.70 24.45
N LEU A 55 12.70 22.13 25.62
CA LEU A 55 13.44 22.42 26.86
C LEU A 55 14.92 22.04 26.73
N GLN A 56 15.23 20.91 26.11
CA GLN A 56 16.60 20.49 25.85
C GLN A 56 17.33 21.49 24.95
N LYS A 57 16.72 21.90 23.83
CA LYS A 57 17.31 22.90 22.91
C LYS A 57 17.53 24.25 23.60
N ARG A 58 16.57 24.70 24.40
CA ARG A 58 16.69 25.92 25.22
C ARG A 58 17.88 25.89 26.18
N LEU A 59 18.17 24.75 26.81
CA LEU A 59 19.34 24.58 27.68
C LEU A 59 20.67 24.60 26.92
N LEU A 60 20.66 24.23 25.63
CA LEU A 60 21.83 24.12 24.77
C LEU A 60 22.08 25.36 23.88
N ARG A 61 21.24 26.40 23.95
CA ARG A 61 21.28 27.66 23.14
C ARG A 61 22.59 28.45 23.13
N GLY A 62 23.64 28.00 23.83
CA GLY A 62 24.98 28.58 23.79
C GLY A 62 25.79 28.22 22.54
N ALA A 63 25.37 27.22 21.75
CA ALA A 63 25.98 26.86 20.47
C ALA A 63 25.14 27.41 19.30
N VAL A 64 25.78 28.06 18.32
CA VAL A 64 25.11 28.45 17.07
C VAL A 64 24.71 27.17 16.34
N GLU A 65 23.41 26.93 16.19
CA GLU A 65 22.90 25.81 15.41
C GLU A 65 23.31 26.00 13.93
N PRO A 66 23.99 25.03 13.30
CA PRO A 66 24.45 25.18 11.93
C PRO A 66 23.25 25.32 11.00
N THR A 67 23.35 26.19 9.98
CA THR A 67 22.34 26.25 8.93
C THR A 67 22.30 24.92 8.17
N VAL A 68 21.10 24.37 7.98
CA VAL A 68 20.88 23.14 7.22
C VAL A 68 20.03 23.47 6.02
N THR A 69 20.39 22.96 4.85
CA THR A 69 19.60 23.15 3.63
C THR A 69 18.88 21.86 3.28
N ILE A 70 17.55 21.91 3.25
CA ILE A 70 16.67 20.78 2.95
C ILE A 70 16.35 20.77 1.46
N PRO A 71 16.61 19.67 0.74
CA PRO A 71 16.19 19.54 -0.65
C PRO A 71 14.67 19.43 -0.78
N VAL A 72 14.11 20.20 -1.70
CA VAL A 72 12.68 20.26 -1.99
C VAL A 72 12.42 19.77 -3.41
N VAL A 73 11.40 18.94 -3.57
CA VAL A 73 10.79 18.65 -4.87
C VAL A 73 9.36 19.19 -4.88
N VAL A 74 9.01 19.90 -5.95
CA VAL A 74 7.67 20.49 -6.14
C VAL A 74 6.94 19.73 -7.24
N HIS A 75 5.90 19.00 -6.85
CA HIS A 75 5.02 18.23 -7.73
C HIS A 75 3.81 19.07 -8.11
N ILE A 76 3.79 19.63 -9.31
CA ILE A 76 2.67 20.43 -9.82
C ILE A 76 1.68 19.50 -10.52
N VAL A 77 0.54 19.24 -9.87
CA VAL A 77 -0.49 18.28 -10.31
C VAL A 77 -1.78 19.03 -10.63
N LEU A 78 -1.95 19.38 -11.90
CA LEU A 78 -3.09 20.20 -12.38
C LEU A 78 -3.52 19.78 -13.79
N SER A 79 -4.71 20.20 -14.22
CA SER A 79 -5.18 19.99 -15.61
C SER A 79 -4.30 20.69 -16.64
N ASP A 80 -3.76 21.86 -16.28
CA ASP A 80 -2.63 22.49 -16.94
C ASP A 80 -1.56 22.83 -15.90
N PRO A 81 -0.52 21.99 -15.73
CA PRO A 81 0.51 22.24 -14.72
C PRO A 81 1.35 23.48 -15.05
N ASN A 82 1.35 23.99 -16.28
CA ASN A 82 2.19 25.14 -16.67
C ASN A 82 1.68 26.49 -16.14
N VAL A 83 0.45 26.54 -15.62
CA VAL A 83 -0.08 27.77 -14.99
C VAL A 83 0.71 28.17 -13.75
N VAL A 84 1.29 27.20 -13.03
CA VAL A 84 2.27 27.45 -11.97
C VAL A 84 3.65 27.51 -12.61
N THR A 85 4.18 28.71 -12.80
CA THR A 85 5.47 28.94 -13.46
C THR A 85 6.66 28.63 -12.56
N ASP A 86 7.83 28.37 -13.15
CA ASP A 86 9.08 28.17 -12.38
C ASP A 86 9.39 29.40 -11.51
N ALA A 87 9.14 30.61 -12.00
CA ALA A 87 9.30 31.85 -11.24
C ALA A 87 8.40 31.89 -9.99
N GLN A 88 7.19 31.35 -10.09
CA GLN A 88 6.29 31.21 -8.93
C GLN A 88 6.85 30.20 -7.91
N VAL A 89 7.41 29.09 -8.36
CA VAL A 89 8.12 28.13 -7.49
C VAL A 89 9.31 28.79 -6.80
N TYR A 90 10.16 29.50 -7.53
CA TYR A 90 11.31 30.22 -6.95
C TYR A 90 10.88 31.27 -5.94
N SER A 91 9.76 31.96 -6.18
CA SER A 91 9.21 32.92 -5.24
C SER A 91 8.78 32.28 -3.92
N GLN A 92 8.21 31.07 -3.95
CA GLN A 92 7.85 30.33 -2.74
C GLN A 92 9.10 29.89 -1.96
N LEU A 93 10.14 29.46 -2.66
CA LEU A 93 11.40 29.05 -2.02
C LEU A 93 12.09 30.23 -1.33
N ALA A 94 12.02 31.43 -1.94
CA ALA A 94 12.53 32.65 -1.32
C ALA A 94 11.76 33.01 -0.03
N VAL A 95 10.42 32.85 -0.05
CA VAL A 95 9.57 33.03 1.14
C VAL A 95 9.96 32.07 2.26
N LEU A 96 10.03 30.76 1.97
CA LEU A 96 10.41 29.77 2.98
C LEU A 96 11.79 30.08 3.59
N ASN A 97 12.77 30.45 2.76
CA ASN A 97 14.11 30.77 3.25
C ASN A 97 14.16 32.04 4.10
N GLY A 98 13.28 33.03 3.88
CA GLY A 98 13.20 34.22 4.72
C GLY A 98 12.46 33.94 6.03
N ASP A 99 11.31 33.26 5.95
CA ASP A 99 10.44 33.00 7.09
C ASP A 99 11.06 32.04 8.11
N TYR A 100 11.79 31.00 7.65
CA TYR A 100 12.41 30.01 8.54
C TYR A 100 13.70 30.48 9.19
N THR A 101 14.36 31.51 8.64
CA THR A 101 15.52 32.14 9.28
C THR A 101 15.17 33.40 10.06
N GLY A 102 13.91 33.87 9.99
CA GLY A 102 13.48 35.13 10.60
C GLY A 102 14.09 36.37 9.95
N ASP A 103 14.57 36.24 8.70
CA ASP A 103 15.20 37.32 7.93
C ASP A 103 14.21 38.02 6.98
N ASN A 104 12.93 37.61 6.98
CA ASN A 104 11.89 38.19 6.14
C ASN A 104 11.65 39.69 6.50
N PRO A 105 11.60 40.62 5.52
CA PRO A 105 11.54 42.07 5.81
C PRO A 105 10.32 42.52 6.63
N ASP A 106 9.21 41.80 6.53
CA ASP A 106 7.96 42.03 7.23
C ASP A 106 8.02 41.66 8.73
N THR A 107 9.12 41.05 9.23
CA THR A 107 9.42 40.99 10.67
C THR A 107 9.45 42.39 11.32
N SER A 108 9.68 43.44 10.54
CA SER A 108 9.60 44.83 11.00
C SER A 108 8.21 45.19 11.57
N ALA A 109 7.14 44.53 11.10
CA ALA A 109 5.77 44.69 11.55
C ALA A 109 5.44 43.95 12.87
N VAL A 110 6.33 43.07 13.34
CA VAL A 110 6.17 42.39 14.64
C VAL A 110 6.14 43.43 15.77
N PRO A 111 5.13 43.40 16.67
CA PRO A 111 5.06 44.29 17.82
C PRO A 111 6.34 44.26 18.66
N ALA A 112 6.79 45.41 19.16
CA ALA A 112 8.08 45.55 19.84
C ALA A 112 8.27 44.59 21.03
N VAL A 113 7.17 44.24 21.73
CA VAL A 113 7.17 43.29 22.84
C VAL A 113 7.54 41.85 22.42
N TRP A 114 7.29 41.48 21.18
CA TRP A 114 7.56 40.13 20.64
C TRP A 114 8.75 40.08 19.68
N LYS A 115 9.35 41.22 19.32
CA LYS A 115 10.58 41.24 18.51
C LYS A 115 11.72 40.37 19.09
N PRO A 116 11.96 40.34 20.41
CA PRO A 116 12.97 39.45 21.00
C PRO A 116 12.65 37.95 20.89
N LEU A 117 11.42 37.58 20.53
CA LEU A 117 10.98 36.20 20.39
C LEU A 117 11.08 35.68 18.95
N ILE A 118 11.43 36.51 17.96
CA ILE A 118 11.55 36.08 16.56
C ILE A 118 12.55 34.91 16.47
N GLY A 119 12.05 33.77 16.03
CA GLY A 119 12.82 32.54 15.91
C GLY A 119 13.61 32.46 14.61
N ASN A 120 14.84 32.00 14.71
CA ASN A 120 15.65 31.57 13.57
C ASN A 120 15.87 30.07 13.70
N SER A 121 15.19 29.29 12.87
CA SER A 121 15.38 27.83 12.88
C SER A 121 16.71 27.44 12.24
N GLY A 122 17.30 28.27 11.37
CA GLY A 122 18.46 27.92 10.55
C GLY A 122 18.15 26.86 9.47
N ILE A 123 16.88 26.53 9.25
CA ILE A 123 16.44 25.67 8.16
C ILE A 123 16.33 26.54 6.91
N LYS A 124 17.04 26.12 5.87
CA LYS A 124 16.94 26.65 4.51
C LYS A 124 16.43 25.58 3.56
N PHE A 125 15.99 26.00 2.40
CA PHE A 125 15.41 25.13 1.38
C PHE A 125 16.06 25.41 0.03
N CYS A 126 16.36 24.34 -0.71
CA CYS A 126 16.80 24.42 -2.10
C CYS A 126 15.83 23.60 -2.96
N LEU A 127 15.69 23.92 -4.24
CA LEU A 127 15.13 22.93 -5.17
C LEU A 127 16.16 21.83 -5.41
N ALA A 128 15.69 20.58 -5.38
CA ALA A 128 16.51 19.42 -5.69
C ALA A 128 17.16 19.59 -7.07
N GLN A 129 18.46 19.33 -7.13
CA GLN A 129 19.27 19.32 -8.35
C GLN A 129 19.62 17.89 -8.80
N ARG A 130 19.19 16.90 -8.01
CA ARG A 130 19.36 15.47 -8.23
C ARG A 130 18.03 14.73 -8.02
N THR A 131 17.67 13.79 -8.89
CA THR A 131 16.53 12.88 -8.71
C THR A 131 16.85 11.78 -7.69
N PRO A 132 15.88 10.98 -7.21
CA PRO A 132 16.18 9.81 -6.39
C PRO A 132 17.20 8.86 -7.04
N ASP A 133 17.12 8.69 -8.36
CA ASP A 133 18.00 7.85 -9.19
C ASP A 133 19.36 8.51 -9.54
N GLY A 134 19.61 9.70 -9.00
CA GLY A 134 20.88 10.38 -9.14
C GLY A 134 21.04 11.24 -10.40
N ASP A 135 20.00 11.48 -11.19
CA ASP A 135 20.07 12.29 -12.42
C ASP A 135 19.91 13.79 -12.13
N PRO A 136 20.40 14.69 -13.00
CA PRO A 136 20.10 16.11 -12.92
C PRO A 136 18.59 16.39 -12.98
N THR A 137 18.12 17.36 -12.21
CA THR A 137 16.72 17.81 -12.22
C THR A 137 16.61 19.30 -11.88
N THR A 138 15.48 19.90 -12.22
CA THR A 138 15.10 21.25 -11.76
C THR A 138 14.46 21.23 -10.37
N GLY A 139 14.11 20.05 -9.86
CA GLY A 139 13.35 19.88 -8.63
C GLY A 139 11.86 20.17 -8.80
N ILE A 140 11.39 20.33 -10.04
CA ILE A 140 10.00 20.62 -10.39
C ILE A 140 9.46 19.49 -11.26
N VAL A 141 8.50 18.74 -10.74
CA VAL A 141 7.77 17.69 -11.46
C VAL A 141 6.43 18.28 -11.92
N ARG A 142 6.08 18.09 -13.20
CA ARG A 142 4.84 18.62 -13.78
C ARG A 142 3.97 17.46 -14.26
N VAL A 143 2.84 17.25 -13.61
CA VAL A 143 1.88 16.18 -13.92
C VAL A 143 0.58 16.79 -14.42
N ARG A 144 0.19 16.41 -15.64
CA ARG A 144 -1.16 16.71 -16.15
C ARG A 144 -2.15 15.74 -15.51
N SER A 145 -3.07 16.28 -14.71
CA SER A 145 -4.10 15.49 -14.03
C SER A 145 -5.49 15.96 -14.45
N ASN A 146 -6.37 15.00 -14.76
CA ASN A 146 -7.79 15.24 -14.98
C ASN A 146 -8.63 14.92 -13.74
N HIS A 147 -7.99 14.74 -12.58
CA HIS A 147 -8.68 14.50 -11.33
C HIS A 147 -9.57 15.70 -10.98
N ILE A 148 -10.69 15.43 -10.32
CA ILE A 148 -11.47 16.48 -9.64
C ILE A 148 -10.61 17.12 -8.54
N PRO A 149 -11.01 18.25 -7.92
CA PRO A 149 -10.23 18.79 -6.80
C PRO A 149 -9.98 17.72 -5.73
N PHE A 150 -8.73 17.58 -5.29
CA PHE A 150 -8.30 16.54 -4.35
C PHE A 150 -8.85 16.83 -2.96
N ASP A 151 -9.24 15.78 -2.24
CA ASP A 151 -9.83 15.94 -0.91
C ASP A 151 -8.78 16.16 0.19
N GLY A 152 -8.67 17.40 0.65
CA GLY A 152 -7.80 17.78 1.77
C GLY A 152 -8.13 17.04 3.08
N PHE A 153 -9.39 16.63 3.30
CA PHE A 153 -9.83 15.99 4.54
C PHE A 153 -9.14 14.64 4.80
N ASN A 154 -8.74 13.91 3.75
CA ASN A 154 -7.93 12.69 3.87
C ASN A 154 -6.47 12.96 3.45
N ALA A 155 -5.91 14.08 3.91
CA ALA A 155 -4.55 14.52 3.62
C ALA A 155 -4.19 14.59 2.12
N ALA A 156 -5.19 14.75 1.25
CA ALA A 156 -5.06 14.71 -0.20
C ALA A 156 -4.24 13.50 -0.70
N TYR A 157 -4.49 12.31 -0.13
CA TYR A 157 -3.71 11.09 -0.44
C TYR A 157 -3.63 10.83 -1.96
N GLU A 158 -4.73 11.05 -2.70
CA GLU A 158 -4.79 10.82 -4.15
C GLU A 158 -3.81 11.70 -4.95
N ALA A 159 -3.44 12.87 -4.44
CA ALA A 159 -2.45 13.74 -5.08
C ALA A 159 -1.03 13.16 -5.02
N LYS A 160 -0.79 12.22 -4.11
CA LYS A 160 0.53 11.66 -3.78
C LYS A 160 0.83 10.33 -4.47
N TYR A 161 -0.05 9.86 -5.36
CA TYR A 161 0.13 8.62 -6.11
C TYR A 161 -0.18 8.80 -7.60
N ASN A 162 0.71 8.32 -8.47
CA ASN A 162 0.49 8.30 -9.92
C ASN A 162 -0.77 7.49 -10.29
N ALA A 163 -1.03 6.39 -9.57
CA ALA A 163 -2.17 5.50 -9.81
C ALA A 163 -3.54 6.18 -9.64
N THR A 164 -3.61 7.25 -8.85
CA THR A 164 -4.83 8.04 -8.59
C THR A 164 -4.85 9.36 -9.36
N GLY A 165 -3.94 9.55 -10.32
CA GLY A 165 -3.80 10.78 -11.09
C GLY A 165 -3.03 11.89 -10.37
N GLY A 166 -2.32 11.55 -9.30
CA GLY A 166 -1.37 12.39 -8.58
C GLY A 166 0.07 12.25 -9.10
N SER A 167 1.04 12.47 -8.20
CA SER A 167 2.47 12.28 -8.44
C SER A 167 3.08 11.52 -7.27
N ASP A 168 3.75 10.39 -7.54
CA ASP A 168 4.43 9.62 -6.49
C ASP A 168 5.49 10.48 -5.79
N ALA A 169 5.61 10.33 -4.47
CA ALA A 169 6.64 11.01 -3.68
C ALA A 169 8.05 10.60 -4.12
N TRP A 170 8.97 11.55 -4.11
CA TRP A 170 10.39 11.21 -4.03
C TRP A 170 10.70 10.75 -2.60
N ASP A 171 11.78 9.98 -2.45
CA ASP A 171 12.24 9.44 -1.17
C ASP A 171 12.21 10.50 -0.05
N ALA A 172 11.23 10.38 0.85
CA ALA A 172 10.98 11.35 1.93
C ALA A 172 12.11 11.40 2.97
N SER A 173 13.03 10.42 2.94
CA SER A 173 14.24 10.47 3.75
C SER A 173 15.26 11.48 3.21
N ARG A 174 15.18 11.83 1.92
CA ARG A 174 16.12 12.73 1.22
C ARG A 174 15.49 14.05 0.77
N TYR A 175 14.18 14.10 0.57
CA TYR A 175 13.49 15.26 0.01
C TYR A 175 12.26 15.64 0.84
N LEU A 176 12.03 16.95 0.99
CA LEU A 176 10.70 17.47 1.31
C LEU A 176 9.86 17.50 0.04
N ASN A 177 8.80 16.69 0.00
CA ASN A 177 7.84 16.69 -1.09
C ASN A 177 6.77 17.78 -0.87
N ILE A 178 6.58 18.64 -1.87
CA ILE A 178 5.53 19.65 -1.90
C ILE A 178 4.65 19.40 -3.12
N TRP A 179 3.40 18.99 -2.92
CA TRP A 179 2.43 18.88 -4.00
C TRP A 179 1.65 20.18 -4.15
N VAL A 180 1.53 20.66 -5.38
CA VAL A 180 0.78 21.87 -5.74
C VAL A 180 -0.36 21.45 -6.66
N CYS A 181 -1.59 21.52 -6.16
CA CYS A 181 -2.75 20.97 -6.85
C CYS A 181 -4.02 21.81 -6.60
N ASN A 182 -5.17 21.35 -7.10
CA ASN A 182 -6.46 21.93 -6.76
C ASN A 182 -7.07 21.14 -5.58
N LEU A 183 -7.49 21.83 -4.51
CA LEU A 183 -8.07 21.22 -3.31
C LEU A 183 -9.57 21.50 -3.21
N SER A 184 -10.33 20.54 -2.69
CA SER A 184 -11.75 20.71 -2.36
C SER A 184 -11.95 21.28 -0.95
N ASN A 185 -13.21 21.49 -0.56
CA ASN A 185 -13.64 21.81 0.81
C ASN A 185 -13.11 23.15 1.38
N GLY A 186 -12.49 23.98 0.55
CA GLY A 186 -11.98 25.30 0.94
C GLY A 186 -10.62 25.27 1.63
N TYR A 187 -9.96 24.11 1.71
CA TYR A 187 -8.62 23.99 2.27
C TYR A 187 -7.58 24.65 1.36
N LEU A 188 -6.64 25.37 1.98
CA LEU A 188 -5.49 25.96 1.32
C LEU A 188 -4.28 25.01 1.32
N GLY A 189 -4.21 24.12 2.31
CA GLY A 189 -3.11 23.17 2.42
C GLY A 189 -3.37 22.08 3.46
N VAL A 190 -2.48 21.08 3.44
CA VAL A 190 -2.41 20.00 4.42
C VAL A 190 -1.00 19.45 4.50
N ALA A 191 -0.57 19.08 5.71
CA ALA A 191 0.74 18.52 6.00
C ALA A 191 0.62 17.14 6.66
N THR A 192 1.68 16.34 6.53
CA THR A 192 1.91 15.18 7.39
C THR A 192 2.74 15.58 8.61
N MET A 193 2.27 15.23 9.81
CA MET A 193 3.05 15.41 11.04
C MET A 193 4.28 14.49 11.08
N PRO A 194 5.30 14.78 11.89
CA PRO A 194 6.48 13.93 12.08
C PRO A 194 6.18 12.71 12.97
N ASP A 195 5.07 12.02 12.69
CA ASP A 195 4.64 10.77 13.30
C ASP A 195 4.37 9.70 12.24
N ASN A 196 3.92 8.53 12.69
CA ASN A 196 3.60 7.39 11.84
C ASN A 196 2.10 7.36 11.44
N THR A 197 1.39 8.49 11.53
CA THR A 197 -0.03 8.58 11.10
C THR A 197 -0.16 8.35 9.60
N PHE A 198 0.85 8.77 8.83
CA PHE A 198 0.88 8.64 7.37
C PHE A 198 2.10 7.81 6.93
N PRO A 199 1.95 6.94 5.92
CA PRO A 199 3.05 6.11 5.42
C PRO A 199 4.17 6.97 4.83
N ALA A 200 5.37 6.40 4.74
CA ALA A 200 6.56 7.10 4.23
C ALA A 200 6.36 7.72 2.83
N ALA A 201 5.61 7.01 1.97
CA ALA A 201 5.29 7.47 0.61
C ALA A 201 4.32 8.68 0.56
N GLU A 202 3.69 9.05 1.68
CA GLU A 202 2.78 10.19 1.76
C GLU A 202 3.38 11.41 2.49
N GLN A 203 4.61 11.28 3.00
CA GLN A 203 5.24 12.31 3.83
C GLN A 203 5.57 13.58 3.03
N GLY A 204 5.06 14.73 3.49
CA GLY A 204 5.26 16.05 2.89
C GLY A 204 4.06 16.97 3.09
N VAL A 205 3.90 17.94 2.19
CA VAL A 205 2.82 18.94 2.25
C VAL A 205 2.11 19.08 0.91
N VAL A 206 0.80 19.35 0.93
CA VAL A 206 -0.02 19.59 -0.25
C VAL A 206 -0.62 20.99 -0.15
N ILE A 207 -0.55 21.76 -1.23
CA ILE A 207 -0.89 23.18 -1.27
C ILE A 207 -1.83 23.46 -2.45
N LEU A 208 -2.87 24.25 -2.19
CA LEU A 208 -3.73 24.79 -3.23
C LEU A 208 -2.92 25.71 -4.15
N TYR A 209 -2.98 25.48 -5.46
CA TYR A 209 -2.13 26.20 -6.43
C TYR A 209 -2.29 27.73 -6.42
N THR A 210 -3.47 28.24 -6.06
CA THR A 210 -3.72 29.69 -5.91
C THR A 210 -3.21 30.29 -4.60
N ALA A 211 -2.67 29.46 -3.70
CA ALA A 211 -2.09 29.85 -2.42
C ALA A 211 -0.59 29.50 -2.33
N PHE A 212 0.05 29.24 -3.48
CA PHE A 212 1.46 28.84 -3.60
C PHE A 212 2.29 29.94 -4.27
N GLY A 213 3.38 30.37 -3.65
CA GLY A 213 4.25 31.44 -4.15
C GLY A 213 3.64 32.84 -3.99
N THR A 214 4.33 33.84 -4.58
CA THR A 214 3.94 35.27 -4.47
C THR A 214 3.68 35.94 -5.81
N THR A 215 3.70 35.15 -6.88
CA THR A 215 3.51 35.60 -8.26
C THR A 215 2.63 34.61 -9.02
N GLY A 216 2.31 34.90 -10.28
CA GLY A 216 1.59 33.98 -11.14
C GLY A 216 0.16 33.73 -10.66
N THR A 217 -0.15 32.48 -10.30
CA THR A 217 -1.50 32.06 -9.90
C THR A 217 -1.84 32.34 -8.43
N ALA A 218 -0.85 32.74 -7.62
CA ALA A 218 -1.08 33.17 -6.24
C ALA A 218 -2.06 34.36 -6.20
N ALA A 219 -3.15 34.25 -5.43
CA ALA A 219 -4.26 35.20 -5.50
C ALA A 219 -4.94 35.46 -4.15
N GLY A 220 -5.74 36.54 -4.10
CA GLY A 220 -6.52 36.89 -2.91
C GLY A 220 -5.65 37.28 -1.71
N ALA A 221 -6.08 36.89 -0.51
CA ALA A 221 -5.40 37.17 0.75
C ALA A 221 -4.25 36.20 1.08
N TYR A 222 -4.06 35.15 0.26
CA TYR A 222 -3.10 34.07 0.48
C TYR A 222 -2.04 34.02 -0.62
N ASN A 223 -1.53 35.19 -0.98
CA ASN A 223 -0.57 35.39 -2.07
C ASN A 223 0.83 35.84 -1.60
N GLY A 224 1.12 35.69 -0.30
CA GLY A 224 2.43 35.93 0.30
C GLY A 224 3.24 34.66 0.51
N GLY A 225 2.73 33.50 0.08
CA GLY A 225 3.39 32.19 0.23
C GLY A 225 3.36 31.65 1.67
N ARG A 226 2.58 32.25 2.58
CA ARG A 226 2.56 31.85 4.01
C ARG A 226 1.77 30.59 4.26
N THR A 227 0.90 30.18 3.32
CA THR A 227 0.29 28.84 3.35
C THR A 227 1.35 27.75 3.38
N VAL A 228 2.40 27.85 2.55
CA VAL A 228 3.48 26.84 2.55
C VAL A 228 4.33 26.95 3.82
N THR A 229 4.61 28.16 4.29
CA THR A 229 5.29 28.38 5.58
C THR A 229 4.54 27.70 6.73
N HIS A 230 3.21 27.82 6.75
CA HIS A 230 2.33 27.20 7.73
C HIS A 230 2.36 25.65 7.66
N GLU A 231 2.13 25.07 6.48
CA GLU A 231 2.10 23.60 6.33
C GLU A 231 3.47 22.97 6.58
N VAL A 232 4.57 23.62 6.18
CA VAL A 232 5.92 23.13 6.49
C VAL A 232 6.20 23.26 8.00
N GLY A 233 5.54 24.18 8.71
CA GLY A 233 5.56 24.27 10.17
C GLY A 233 5.00 22.99 10.82
N HIS A 234 3.84 22.53 10.34
CA HIS A 234 3.26 21.24 10.74
C HIS A 234 4.17 20.06 10.37
N TYR A 235 4.79 20.06 9.18
CA TYR A 235 5.75 19.03 8.78
C TYR A 235 6.93 18.90 9.77
N PHE A 236 7.36 20.01 10.36
CA PHE A 236 8.35 20.08 11.43
C PHE A 236 7.75 20.09 12.85
N GLY A 237 6.51 19.62 12.99
CA GLY A 237 5.89 19.27 14.27
C GLY A 237 5.26 20.42 15.05
N LEU A 238 5.08 21.60 14.44
CA LEU A 238 4.31 22.69 15.06
C LEU A 238 2.81 22.39 15.00
N ARG A 239 2.07 22.84 16.02
CA ARG A 239 0.61 22.84 16.05
C ARG A 239 0.09 24.24 15.76
N HIS A 240 -1.21 24.34 15.50
CA HIS A 240 -1.88 25.63 15.49
C HIS A 240 -1.77 26.31 16.85
N ILE A 241 -1.54 27.64 16.87
CA ILE A 241 -1.23 28.39 18.10
C ILE A 241 -2.40 28.42 19.12
N TRP A 242 -3.63 28.15 18.66
CA TRP A 242 -4.80 28.02 19.54
C TRP A 242 -5.04 26.58 20.04
N GLY A 243 -4.14 25.63 19.76
CA GLY A 243 -4.21 24.27 20.28
C GLY A 243 -5.32 23.39 19.67
N ASP A 244 -5.90 23.77 18.53
CA ASP A 244 -6.91 23.01 17.80
C ASP A 244 -8.19 22.69 18.59
N ASP A 245 -8.47 23.49 19.63
CA ASP A 245 -9.56 23.23 20.57
C ASP A 245 -10.78 24.13 20.38
N ASP A 246 -10.91 24.71 19.17
CA ASP A 246 -11.97 25.63 18.77
C ASP A 246 -13.32 24.92 18.85
N GLY A 247 -13.92 24.97 20.04
CA GLY A 247 -15.11 24.25 20.49
C GLY A 247 -15.98 23.75 19.36
N ALA A 248 -15.68 22.54 18.86
CA ALA A 248 -16.37 21.96 17.72
C ALA A 248 -17.88 21.97 18.00
N THR A 249 -18.62 22.78 17.26
CA THR A 249 -20.08 22.94 17.35
C THR A 249 -20.61 23.20 18.77
N GLY A 250 -20.47 24.44 19.25
CA GLY A 250 -21.27 24.96 20.39
C GLY A 250 -20.65 24.81 21.78
N GLY A 251 -19.35 24.53 21.87
CA GLY A 251 -18.58 24.63 23.11
C GLY A 251 -17.86 25.98 23.25
N SER A 252 -17.64 26.43 24.48
CA SER A 252 -16.74 27.58 24.74
C SER A 252 -15.31 27.24 24.30
N PRO A 253 -14.54 28.22 23.78
CA PRO A 253 -13.09 28.11 23.60
C PRO A 253 -12.47 27.45 24.83
N ARG A 254 -11.68 26.40 24.63
CA ARG A 254 -10.85 25.87 25.70
C ARG A 254 -9.55 26.67 25.68
N CYS A 255 -8.98 26.89 26.85
CA CYS A 255 -7.61 27.39 26.98
C CYS A 255 -6.77 26.18 27.40
N THR A 256 -5.44 26.30 27.33
CA THR A 256 -4.49 25.31 27.86
C THR A 256 -4.99 24.75 29.20
N ALA A 257 -5.27 23.45 29.22
CA ALA A 257 -5.79 22.76 30.38
C ALA A 257 -4.68 22.56 31.42
N ALA A 258 -5.07 22.10 32.62
CA ALA A 258 -4.13 21.87 33.72
C ALA A 258 -3.07 20.78 33.43
N ASP A 259 -3.26 19.96 32.40
CA ASP A 259 -2.28 18.97 31.95
C ASP A 259 -1.14 19.59 31.12
N GLY A 260 -1.25 20.87 30.73
CA GLY A 260 -0.25 21.59 29.94
C GLY A 260 -0.14 21.14 28.48
N ILE A 261 -1.11 20.36 27.98
CA ILE A 261 -1.08 19.78 26.61
C ILE A 261 -2.42 20.01 25.91
N THR A 262 -3.52 19.71 26.60
CA THR A 262 -4.85 19.84 26.00
C THR A 262 -5.18 21.32 25.81
N GLY A 263 -5.49 21.73 24.58
CA GLY A 263 -5.74 23.14 24.26
C GLY A 263 -4.46 24.00 24.23
N SER A 264 -3.29 23.37 24.10
CA SER A 264 -1.99 24.03 23.94
C SER A 264 -1.35 23.62 22.62
N ASP A 265 -0.51 24.51 22.06
CA ASP A 265 0.39 24.20 20.95
C ASP A 265 1.71 23.54 21.42
N GLY A 266 1.90 23.40 22.74
CA GLY A 266 3.08 22.80 23.36
C GLY A 266 4.33 23.68 23.28
N ILE A 267 4.18 25.00 23.12
CA ILE A 267 5.26 25.98 23.06
C ILE A 267 5.11 27.03 24.17
N GLY A 268 6.18 27.36 24.89
CA GLY A 268 6.10 28.22 26.08
C GLY A 268 6.17 29.72 25.80
N ASP A 269 6.64 30.14 24.62
CA ASP A 269 6.76 31.54 24.22
C ASP A 269 5.67 32.02 23.24
N THR A 270 4.70 31.16 22.93
CA THR A 270 3.43 31.50 22.28
C THR A 270 2.37 31.75 23.37
N PRO A 271 1.76 32.94 23.45
CA PRO A 271 0.72 33.20 24.42
C PRO A 271 -0.52 32.33 24.15
N ASP A 272 -1.16 31.82 25.21
CA ASP A 272 -2.39 31.03 25.09
C ASP A 272 -3.47 31.78 24.29
N GLN A 273 -4.11 31.07 23.37
CA GLN A 273 -5.13 31.60 22.47
C GLN A 273 -6.29 30.60 22.39
N GLY A 274 -7.53 31.06 22.52
CA GLY A 274 -8.70 30.17 22.57
C GLY A 274 -9.33 29.87 21.20
N ALA A 275 -9.02 30.66 20.17
CA ALA A 275 -9.55 30.43 18.83
C ALA A 275 -8.63 31.01 17.76
N ARG A 276 -8.63 30.38 16.59
CA ARG A 276 -8.01 30.90 15.36
C ARG A 276 -8.49 32.29 14.99
N THR A 277 -7.61 33.06 14.36
CA THR A 277 -7.88 34.43 13.91
C THR A 277 -7.88 34.51 12.39
N TYR A 278 -8.75 35.34 11.82
CA TYR A 278 -8.82 35.56 10.37
C TYR A 278 -8.56 37.01 10.00
N GLY A 279 -8.19 37.26 8.74
CA GLY A 279 -7.95 38.61 8.26
C GLY A 279 -6.67 39.21 8.84
N CYS A 280 -6.70 40.54 9.00
CA CYS A 280 -5.58 41.35 9.46
C CYS A 280 -5.99 42.22 10.67
N PRO A 281 -6.11 41.64 11.88
CA PRO A 281 -6.54 42.38 13.07
C PRO A 281 -5.45 43.36 13.55
N SER A 282 -5.85 44.35 14.35
CA SER A 282 -4.93 45.34 14.93
C SER A 282 -4.35 44.86 16.27
N PHE A 283 -3.06 45.03 16.48
CA PHE A 283 -2.44 44.73 17.79
C PHE A 283 -2.81 45.77 18.87
N PRO A 284 -3.08 45.36 20.13
CA PRO A 284 -3.16 43.98 20.64
C PRO A 284 -4.53 43.32 20.44
N GLN A 285 -4.56 41.99 20.44
CA GLN A 285 -5.78 41.19 20.48
C GLN A 285 -5.85 40.38 21.78
N LEU A 286 -7.01 40.39 22.45
CA LEU A 286 -7.23 39.74 23.74
C LEU A 286 -8.40 38.76 23.64
N ASP A 287 -8.39 37.71 24.44
CA ASP A 287 -9.50 36.75 24.55
C ASP A 287 -9.65 36.19 25.97
N GLY A 288 -10.37 35.07 26.10
CA GLY A 288 -10.58 34.39 27.38
C GLY A 288 -9.31 33.77 27.98
N CYS A 289 -8.26 33.56 27.18
CA CYS A 289 -7.01 32.93 27.57
C CYS A 289 -5.92 33.99 27.81
N SER A 290 -5.74 34.91 26.86
CA SER A 290 -4.84 36.06 26.93
C SER A 290 -5.58 37.36 27.25
N LYS A 291 -5.92 37.55 28.54
CA LYS A 291 -6.81 38.63 29.02
C LYS A 291 -6.16 40.02 29.14
N THR A 292 -4.84 40.10 29.06
CA THR A 292 -4.08 41.34 29.31
C THR A 292 -3.03 41.56 28.23
N PHE A 293 -2.57 42.80 28.10
CA PHE A 293 -1.43 43.13 27.25
C PHE A 293 -0.24 42.20 27.54
N PRO A 294 0.46 41.68 26.52
CA PRO A 294 0.35 42.03 25.09
C PRO A 294 -0.73 41.31 24.29
N GLY A 295 -1.50 40.39 24.90
CA GLY A 295 -2.50 39.59 24.21
C GLY A 295 -1.93 38.34 23.55
N PHE A 296 -2.66 37.79 22.58
CA PHE A 296 -2.25 36.60 21.81
C PHE A 296 -1.64 36.96 20.45
N MET A 297 -0.82 36.05 19.90
CA MET A 297 0.10 36.32 18.79
C MET A 297 -0.51 35.97 17.42
N PHE A 298 -1.54 36.71 17.00
CA PHE A 298 -2.25 36.45 15.73
C PHE A 298 -1.39 36.56 14.46
N MET A 299 -0.23 37.21 14.54
CA MET A 299 0.73 37.31 13.43
C MET A 299 1.72 36.15 13.36
N ASN A 300 1.56 35.14 14.21
CA ASN A 300 2.33 33.90 14.11
C ASN A 300 1.96 33.13 12.84
N TYR A 301 2.94 32.51 12.18
CA TYR A 301 2.65 31.70 10.98
C TYR A 301 1.70 30.53 11.25
N MET A 302 1.57 30.07 12.50
CA MET A 302 0.68 28.97 12.89
C MET A 302 -0.74 29.43 13.33
N ASP A 303 -1.10 30.71 13.16
CA ASP A 303 -2.50 31.17 13.22
C ASP A 303 -3.14 31.13 11.80
N TYR A 304 -4.38 31.61 11.64
CA TYR A 304 -5.14 31.62 10.38
C TYR A 304 -5.33 32.98 9.71
N THR A 305 -4.51 33.96 10.10
CA THR A 305 -4.56 35.30 9.52
C THR A 305 -4.16 35.30 8.04
N ASP A 306 -4.46 36.41 7.36
CA ASP A 306 -4.08 36.60 5.96
C ASP A 306 -2.55 36.63 5.83
N ASP A 307 -1.99 36.21 4.67
CA ASP A 307 -0.53 36.11 4.47
C ASP A 307 0.18 37.43 4.80
N ALA A 308 -0.44 38.57 4.50
CA ALA A 308 0.11 39.90 4.74
C ALA A 308 0.22 40.29 6.23
N CYS A 309 -0.33 39.49 7.13
CA CYS A 309 -0.39 39.75 8.57
C CYS A 309 0.28 38.66 9.41
N MET A 310 0.98 37.73 8.77
CA MET A 310 1.81 36.71 9.40
C MET A 310 3.29 37.06 9.21
N HIS A 311 4.07 37.08 10.30
CA HIS A 311 5.40 37.69 10.27
C HIS A 311 6.49 36.92 11.02
N LEU A 312 6.15 35.95 11.87
CA LEU A 312 7.16 35.24 12.67
C LEU A 312 6.77 33.80 13.04
N PHE A 313 7.81 32.97 13.19
CA PHE A 313 7.86 31.92 14.20
C PHE A 313 8.47 32.48 15.48
N THR A 314 8.15 31.88 16.62
CA THR A 314 8.82 32.17 17.89
C THR A 314 10.13 31.38 18.05
N THR A 315 10.92 31.70 19.08
CA THR A 315 12.21 31.05 19.28
C THR A 315 12.03 29.61 19.75
N GLU A 316 11.03 29.31 20.57
CA GLU A 316 10.73 27.93 20.98
C GLU A 316 10.03 27.12 19.86
N GLN A 317 9.27 27.75 18.96
CA GLN A 317 8.83 27.09 17.70
C GLN A 317 10.03 26.71 16.83
N ALA A 318 11.03 27.59 16.68
CA ALA A 318 12.26 27.29 15.97
C ALA A 318 13.05 26.13 16.61
N ASP A 319 13.14 26.10 17.94
CA ASP A 319 13.76 24.99 18.69
C ASP A 319 13.03 23.66 18.47
N ARG A 320 11.69 23.67 18.45
CA ARG A 320 10.87 22.49 18.18
C ARG A 320 11.12 21.93 16.78
N MET A 321 11.11 22.81 15.77
CA MET A 321 11.39 22.40 14.39
C MET A 321 12.80 21.80 14.25
N ARG A 322 13.78 22.38 14.94
CA ARG A 322 15.14 21.82 15.00
C ARG A 322 15.21 20.48 15.71
N PHE A 323 14.52 20.33 16.83
CA PHE A 323 14.45 19.04 17.51
C PHE A 323 13.87 17.95 16.61
N VAL A 324 12.79 18.25 15.86
CA VAL A 324 12.20 17.32 14.88
C VAL A 324 13.20 16.97 13.80
N LEU A 325 13.88 17.96 13.22
CA LEU A 325 14.89 17.71 12.19
C LEU A 325 16.02 16.80 12.71
N ASP A 326 16.54 17.07 13.90
CA ASP A 326 17.72 16.35 14.41
C ASP A 326 17.40 14.94 14.92
N ASN A 327 16.16 14.67 15.35
CA ASN A 327 15.82 13.45 16.07
C ASN A 327 14.74 12.58 15.42
N ILE A 328 14.01 13.11 14.45
CA ILE A 328 12.89 12.42 13.79
C ILE A 328 13.11 12.39 12.28
N ARG A 329 13.43 13.54 11.68
CA ARG A 329 13.70 13.68 10.23
C ARG A 329 15.19 13.82 9.94
N SER A 330 16.05 13.14 10.70
CA SER A 330 17.51 13.31 10.68
C SER A 330 18.16 12.89 9.37
N SER A 331 17.52 12.02 8.59
CA SER A 331 17.97 11.63 7.26
C SER A 331 18.09 12.81 6.28
N LEU A 332 17.27 13.86 6.47
CA LEU A 332 17.33 15.06 5.65
C LEU A 332 18.63 15.85 5.85
N LEU A 333 19.31 15.68 6.99
CA LEU A 333 20.58 16.34 7.29
C LEU A 333 21.72 15.88 6.37
N SER A 334 21.66 14.64 5.89
CA SER A 334 22.67 14.02 5.04
C SER A 334 22.32 14.03 3.54
N SER A 335 21.21 14.65 3.16
CA SER A 335 20.77 14.62 1.78
C SER A 335 21.67 15.47 0.87
N ASP A 336 22.12 14.87 -0.22
CA ASP A 336 22.87 15.53 -1.30
C ASP A 336 21.95 16.11 -2.38
N GLY A 337 20.63 16.11 -2.17
CA GLY A 337 19.65 16.52 -3.17
C GLY A 337 19.84 17.96 -3.68
N CYS A 338 20.45 18.86 -2.90
CA CYS A 338 20.79 20.22 -3.33
C CYS A 338 22.05 20.30 -4.20
N VAL A 339 22.85 19.25 -4.27
CA VAL A 339 24.14 19.23 -4.96
C VAL A 339 23.89 18.97 -6.45
N PRO A 340 24.28 19.89 -7.35
CA PRO A 340 24.12 19.69 -8.78
C PRO A 340 24.82 18.44 -9.28
N VAL A 341 24.17 17.73 -10.20
CA VAL A 341 24.76 16.60 -10.90
C VAL A 341 25.48 17.11 -12.13
N ASN A 342 26.81 16.95 -12.16
CA ASN A 342 27.60 17.21 -13.35
C ASN A 342 27.68 15.93 -14.18
N LEU A 343 27.07 15.94 -15.36
CA LEU A 343 27.15 14.80 -16.28
C LEU A 343 28.56 14.70 -16.84
N LEU A 344 29.14 13.50 -16.77
CA LEU A 344 30.42 13.20 -17.40
C LEU A 344 30.24 12.99 -18.90
N SER A 345 31.34 12.87 -19.66
CA SER A 345 31.23 12.86 -21.13
C SER A 345 30.71 11.52 -21.64
N ASN A 346 31.34 10.42 -21.25
CA ASN A 346 30.99 9.06 -21.64
C ASN A 346 30.72 8.24 -20.37
N ASP A 347 29.45 8.13 -20.01
CA ASP A 347 28.99 7.43 -18.82
C ASP A 347 27.71 6.67 -19.20
N ALA A 348 27.70 5.36 -18.99
CA ALA A 348 26.54 4.53 -19.23
C ALA A 348 26.35 3.62 -18.03
N SER A 349 25.10 3.29 -17.70
CA SER A 349 24.81 2.40 -16.59
C SER A 349 23.75 1.37 -16.95
N VAL A 350 23.76 0.25 -16.22
CA VAL A 350 22.57 -0.58 -16.07
C VAL A 350 21.74 0.01 -14.93
N ALA A 351 20.63 0.65 -15.26
CA ALA A 351 19.76 1.31 -14.27
C ALA A 351 19.00 0.28 -13.41
N GLU A 352 18.52 -0.79 -14.03
CA GLU A 352 17.82 -1.89 -13.35
C GLU A 352 17.87 -3.18 -14.19
N ILE A 353 17.48 -4.29 -13.57
CA ILE A 353 17.28 -5.59 -14.23
C ILE A 353 15.79 -5.93 -14.16
N ASN A 354 15.09 -5.87 -15.29
CA ASN A 354 13.66 -6.13 -15.40
C ASN A 354 13.33 -7.63 -15.43
N ALA A 355 14.28 -8.49 -15.82
CA ALA A 355 14.13 -9.94 -15.81
C ALA A 355 15.49 -10.65 -15.72
N PRO A 356 15.58 -11.84 -15.10
CA PRO A 356 14.52 -12.51 -14.33
C PRO A 356 14.27 -11.81 -12.98
N LEU A 357 13.09 -12.02 -12.42
CA LEU A 357 12.68 -11.57 -11.08
C LEU A 357 12.00 -12.74 -10.36
N GLY A 358 12.21 -12.86 -9.05
CA GLY A 358 11.48 -13.82 -8.21
C GLY A 358 11.70 -15.28 -8.63
N GLN A 359 10.63 -16.09 -8.61
CA GLN A 359 10.71 -17.52 -8.89
C GLN A 359 10.46 -17.87 -10.37
N LEU A 360 11.40 -18.59 -10.96
CA LEU A 360 11.28 -19.19 -12.28
C LEU A 360 10.53 -20.53 -12.24
N CYS A 361 9.76 -20.82 -13.28
CA CYS A 361 9.14 -22.14 -13.51
C CYS A 361 9.91 -23.01 -14.51
N SER A 362 11.08 -22.56 -14.95
CA SER A 362 11.96 -23.36 -15.79
C SER A 362 13.40 -22.99 -15.50
N THR A 363 14.31 -23.90 -15.83
CA THR A 363 15.75 -23.64 -15.73
C THR A 363 16.18 -22.51 -16.68
N GLY A 364 15.52 -22.36 -17.83
CA GLY A 364 15.82 -21.31 -18.81
C GLY A 364 15.24 -19.94 -18.45
N PHE A 365 16.01 -18.89 -18.69
CA PHE A 365 15.59 -17.49 -18.53
C PHE A 365 16.28 -16.59 -19.57
N THR A 366 15.70 -15.42 -19.84
CA THR A 366 16.30 -14.39 -20.70
C THR A 366 16.45 -13.10 -19.90
N PRO A 367 17.68 -12.64 -19.61
CA PRO A 367 17.85 -11.40 -18.88
C PRO A 367 17.36 -10.21 -19.71
N VAL A 368 16.73 -9.24 -19.03
CA VAL A 368 16.37 -7.95 -19.61
C VAL A 368 16.86 -6.87 -18.67
N VAL A 369 17.67 -5.95 -19.20
CA VAL A 369 18.26 -4.86 -18.43
C VAL A 369 17.80 -3.51 -18.98
N MET A 370 17.71 -2.51 -18.12
CA MET A 370 17.46 -1.13 -18.52
C MET A 370 18.81 -0.42 -18.71
N LEU A 371 19.25 -0.32 -19.96
CA LEU A 371 20.45 0.45 -20.30
C LEU A 371 20.12 1.94 -20.28
N LYS A 372 20.94 2.74 -19.62
CA LYS A 372 20.79 4.20 -19.54
C LYS A 372 22.07 4.92 -19.96
N ASN A 373 21.91 5.98 -20.73
CA ASN A 373 22.99 6.93 -20.98
C ASN A 373 23.04 7.95 -19.83
N LYS A 374 24.04 7.83 -18.95
CA LYS A 374 24.29 8.77 -17.85
C LYS A 374 25.22 9.93 -18.26
N GLY A 375 25.86 9.82 -19.42
CA GLY A 375 26.76 10.83 -19.96
C GLY A 375 26.05 11.97 -20.70
N ALA A 376 26.81 13.04 -20.93
CA ALA A 376 26.40 14.20 -21.71
C ALA A 376 26.44 13.92 -23.23
N GLN A 377 27.33 13.04 -23.69
CA GLN A 377 27.39 12.66 -25.11
C GLN A 377 26.34 11.59 -25.44
N PRO A 378 25.78 11.58 -26.66
CA PRO A 378 24.91 10.49 -27.10
C PRO A 378 25.65 9.14 -27.06
N LEU A 379 25.02 8.13 -26.46
CA LEU A 379 25.55 6.77 -26.39
C LEU A 379 25.18 6.01 -27.66
N GLN A 380 26.18 5.57 -28.41
CA GLN A 380 26.03 4.84 -29.67
C GLN A 380 26.40 3.37 -29.55
N THR A 381 27.37 3.06 -28.71
CA THR A 381 27.81 1.68 -28.43
C THR A 381 28.14 1.53 -26.95
N VAL A 382 27.89 0.36 -26.38
CA VAL A 382 28.35 0.01 -25.03
C VAL A 382 28.45 -1.51 -24.91
N GLN A 383 29.35 -2.00 -24.08
CA GLN A 383 29.38 -3.40 -23.69
C GLN A 383 28.55 -3.57 -22.42
N ILE A 384 27.62 -4.53 -22.41
CA ILE A 384 26.88 -4.93 -21.21
C ILE A 384 27.47 -6.28 -20.78
N THR A 385 28.17 -6.27 -19.66
CA THR A 385 28.74 -7.48 -19.06
C THR A 385 27.83 -7.96 -17.94
N TYR A 386 27.60 -9.27 -17.86
CA TYR A 386 26.74 -9.86 -16.85
C TYR A 386 27.20 -11.25 -16.42
N GLN A 387 26.82 -11.66 -15.22
CA GLN A 387 27.12 -12.98 -14.66
C GLN A 387 26.04 -13.43 -13.68
N VAL A 388 25.95 -14.75 -13.48
CA VAL A 388 25.09 -15.38 -12.48
C VAL A 388 25.97 -16.02 -11.42
N ASP A 389 25.71 -15.73 -10.13
CA ASP A 389 26.39 -16.31 -8.97
C ASP A 389 27.93 -16.18 -8.96
N GLY A 390 28.47 -15.13 -9.58
CA GLY A 390 29.92 -14.98 -9.75
C GLY A 390 30.55 -16.00 -10.71
N GLY A 391 29.73 -16.65 -11.54
CA GLY A 391 30.20 -17.54 -12.61
C GLY A 391 30.88 -16.79 -13.77
N ALA A 392 31.05 -17.47 -14.90
CA ALA A 392 31.70 -16.88 -16.07
C ALA A 392 30.94 -15.65 -16.57
N THR A 393 31.66 -14.55 -16.80
CA THR A 393 31.11 -13.33 -17.36
C THR A 393 30.75 -13.51 -18.83
N GLN A 394 29.63 -12.92 -19.21
CA GLN A 394 29.16 -12.83 -20.58
C GLN A 394 29.12 -11.36 -20.98
N THR A 395 29.52 -11.04 -22.21
CA THR A 395 29.53 -9.67 -22.72
C THR A 395 28.64 -9.57 -23.95
N PHE A 396 27.70 -8.64 -23.91
CA PHE A 396 26.83 -8.28 -25.02
C PHE A 396 27.21 -6.90 -25.55
N ASN A 397 27.55 -6.82 -26.83
CA ASN A 397 27.87 -5.55 -27.48
C ASN A 397 26.58 -4.89 -27.98
N TRP A 398 26.12 -3.86 -27.29
CA TRP A 398 24.97 -3.07 -27.70
C TRP A 398 25.39 -1.96 -28.66
N SER A 399 24.53 -1.67 -29.65
CA SER A 399 24.64 -0.49 -30.52
C SER A 399 23.27 0.13 -30.74
N GLY A 400 23.22 1.46 -30.85
CA GLY A 400 21.98 2.21 -31.01
C GLY A 400 22.22 3.71 -30.94
N HIS A 401 21.24 4.46 -30.44
CA HIS A 401 21.37 5.88 -30.19
C HIS A 401 20.51 6.28 -28.99
N LEU A 402 21.14 6.57 -27.86
CA LEU A 402 20.50 7.12 -26.68
C LEU A 402 21.03 8.53 -26.44
N THR A 403 20.15 9.54 -26.46
CA THR A 403 20.51 10.88 -25.99
C THR A 403 20.82 10.86 -24.50
N SER A 404 21.44 11.92 -23.98
CA SER A 404 21.73 12.04 -22.55
C SER A 404 20.48 11.77 -21.70
N LEU A 405 20.65 11.01 -20.61
CA LEU A 405 19.61 10.54 -19.68
C LEU A 405 18.53 9.62 -20.26
N GLN A 406 18.59 9.29 -21.56
CA GLN A 406 17.67 8.36 -22.18
C GLN A 406 18.02 6.92 -21.81
N GLN A 407 16.99 6.08 -21.73
CA GLN A 407 17.11 4.65 -21.44
C GLN A 407 16.38 3.78 -22.46
N THR A 408 16.78 2.51 -22.54
CA THR A 408 16.14 1.46 -23.33
C THR A 408 16.28 0.11 -22.66
N SER A 409 15.25 -0.74 -22.80
CA SER A 409 15.38 -2.14 -22.42
C SER A 409 16.26 -2.89 -23.43
N VAL A 410 17.15 -3.73 -22.93
CA VAL A 410 18.03 -4.60 -23.73
C VAL A 410 17.83 -6.03 -23.27
N SER A 411 17.42 -6.89 -24.21
CA SER A 411 17.35 -8.33 -23.97
C SER A 411 18.73 -8.95 -24.18
N LEU A 412 19.27 -9.60 -23.15
CA LEU A 412 20.56 -10.27 -23.17
C LEU A 412 20.39 -11.74 -23.56
N PRO A 413 21.46 -12.43 -24.03
CA PRO A 413 21.40 -13.85 -24.38
C PRO A 413 20.80 -14.72 -23.27
N ALA A 414 19.94 -15.66 -23.66
CA ALA A 414 19.27 -16.56 -22.75
C ALA A 414 20.26 -17.48 -22.02
N GLY A 415 20.00 -17.71 -20.73
CA GLY A 415 20.78 -18.57 -19.86
C GLY A 415 19.94 -19.71 -19.29
N ALA A 416 20.60 -20.61 -18.58
CA ALA A 416 19.94 -21.63 -17.77
C ALA A 416 20.58 -21.67 -16.39
N THR A 417 19.77 -21.98 -15.37
CA THR A 417 20.24 -22.16 -14.00
C THR A 417 19.83 -23.52 -13.43
N GLY A 418 20.57 -23.97 -12.41
CA GLY A 418 20.21 -25.10 -11.57
C GLY A 418 19.19 -24.72 -10.51
N PRO A 419 18.73 -25.66 -9.68
CA PRO A 419 17.91 -25.34 -8.52
C PRO A 419 18.72 -24.59 -7.46
N GLY A 420 18.14 -23.53 -6.91
CA GLY A 420 18.75 -22.64 -5.93
C GLY A 420 18.22 -21.22 -6.03
N GLU A 421 18.72 -20.40 -5.11
CA GLU A 421 18.66 -18.95 -5.23
C GLU A 421 19.87 -18.46 -6.02
N HIS A 422 19.65 -17.44 -6.83
CA HIS A 422 20.62 -16.92 -7.78
C HIS A 422 20.66 -15.40 -7.75
N LEU A 423 21.84 -14.84 -8.01
CA LEU A 423 22.06 -13.42 -8.18
C LEU A 423 22.57 -13.15 -9.60
N LEU A 424 21.77 -12.42 -10.39
CA LEU A 424 22.22 -11.84 -11.65
C LEU A 424 22.83 -10.47 -11.35
N THR A 425 24.07 -10.26 -11.81
CA THR A 425 24.75 -8.97 -11.78
C THR A 425 25.02 -8.54 -13.22
N ALA A 426 24.68 -7.30 -13.57
CA ALA A 426 24.94 -6.73 -14.88
C ALA A 426 25.50 -5.31 -14.74
N TRP A 427 26.47 -4.97 -15.58
CA TRP A 427 27.11 -3.66 -15.61
C TRP A 427 27.54 -3.29 -17.02
N THR A 428 27.77 -2.00 -17.24
CA THR A 428 28.24 -1.43 -18.49
C THR A 428 29.76 -1.35 -18.53
N ASN A 429 30.33 -1.39 -19.73
CA ASN A 429 31.74 -1.12 -19.99
C ASN A 429 31.88 -0.43 -21.35
N LEU A 430 32.91 0.40 -21.47
CA LEU A 430 33.32 1.02 -22.73
C LEU A 430 32.22 1.79 -23.48
N PRO A 431 31.53 2.77 -22.85
CA PRO A 431 30.60 3.64 -23.57
C PRO A 431 31.29 4.34 -24.74
N ASN A 432 30.71 4.27 -25.94
CA ASN A 432 31.30 4.77 -27.18
C ASN A 432 32.72 4.23 -27.48
N GLY A 433 33.07 3.06 -26.93
CA GLY A 433 34.38 2.43 -27.13
C GLY A 433 35.53 3.06 -26.32
N VAL A 434 35.24 3.97 -25.39
CA VAL A 434 36.22 4.59 -24.48
C VAL A 434 35.94 4.20 -23.04
N THR A 435 36.91 4.36 -22.13
CA THR A 435 36.72 4.11 -20.70
C THR A 435 35.50 4.87 -20.16
N ASP A 436 34.69 4.19 -19.34
CA ASP A 436 33.58 4.84 -18.65
C ASP A 436 34.12 5.84 -17.62
N ASP A 437 33.57 7.05 -17.62
CA ASP A 437 34.01 8.14 -16.75
C ASP A 437 33.54 7.95 -15.28
N ALA A 438 32.51 7.13 -15.00
CA ALA A 438 31.99 6.88 -13.63
C ALA A 438 31.62 5.40 -13.37
N PRO A 439 32.60 4.47 -13.41
CA PRO A 439 32.35 3.03 -13.33
C PRO A 439 31.70 2.58 -12.01
N GLU A 440 31.73 3.39 -10.96
CA GLU A 440 31.06 3.12 -9.69
C GLU A 440 29.53 3.09 -9.77
N ASN A 441 28.93 3.62 -10.86
CA ASN A 441 27.48 3.73 -11.02
C ASN A 441 26.88 2.72 -12.05
N ASP A 442 27.72 1.86 -12.63
CA ASP A 442 27.39 1.03 -13.79
C ASP A 442 26.53 -0.20 -13.48
N THR A 443 26.52 -0.64 -12.21
CA THR A 443 26.13 -2.01 -11.83
C THR A 443 24.72 -2.08 -11.24
N ALA A 444 23.91 -3.01 -11.75
CA ALA A 444 22.66 -3.45 -11.15
C ALA A 444 22.69 -4.94 -10.79
N THR A 445 21.86 -5.31 -9.82
CA THR A 445 21.67 -6.69 -9.40
C THR A 445 20.18 -7.07 -9.35
N SER A 446 19.89 -8.35 -9.58
CA SER A 446 18.57 -8.93 -9.39
C SER A 446 18.70 -10.32 -8.80
N SER A 447 17.92 -10.58 -7.76
CA SER A 447 17.79 -11.92 -7.18
C SER A 447 16.62 -12.66 -7.80
N PHE A 448 16.86 -13.92 -8.17
CA PHE A 448 15.85 -14.83 -8.68
C PHE A 448 16.11 -16.23 -8.16
N ARG A 449 15.15 -17.13 -8.29
CA ARG A 449 15.28 -18.51 -7.79
C ARG A 449 14.60 -19.50 -8.70
N TYR A 450 15.14 -20.71 -8.76
CA TYR A 450 14.49 -21.84 -9.41
C TYR A 450 14.51 -23.01 -8.43
N PHE A 451 13.39 -23.71 -8.30
CA PHE A 451 13.34 -24.95 -7.53
C PHE A 451 12.75 -26.05 -8.39
N THR A 452 13.30 -27.25 -8.26
CA THR A 452 12.75 -28.43 -8.92
C THR A 452 11.32 -28.67 -8.42
N PRO A 453 10.36 -28.98 -9.31
CA PRO A 453 9.00 -29.28 -8.90
C PRO A 453 8.94 -30.44 -7.89
N ALA A 454 8.17 -30.27 -6.82
CA ALA A 454 7.92 -31.28 -5.81
C ALA A 454 7.15 -32.47 -6.39
N THR A 455 7.41 -33.67 -5.86
CA THR A 455 6.74 -34.91 -6.26
C THR A 455 5.58 -35.25 -5.32
N LEU A 456 4.59 -36.00 -5.80
CA LEU A 456 3.49 -36.49 -4.97
C LEU A 456 3.79 -37.87 -4.34
N PRO A 457 3.28 -38.15 -3.12
CA PRO A 457 2.52 -37.24 -2.26
C PRO A 457 3.40 -36.12 -1.69
N PHE A 458 2.83 -34.93 -1.55
CA PHE A 458 3.51 -33.76 -0.99
C PHE A 458 2.89 -33.40 0.35
N THR A 459 3.73 -33.09 1.34
CA THR A 459 3.30 -32.76 2.70
C THR A 459 4.12 -31.59 3.24
N GLU A 460 3.45 -30.58 3.79
CA GLU A 460 4.05 -29.49 4.54
C GLU A 460 3.26 -29.30 5.85
N GLY A 461 3.95 -29.39 6.98
CA GLY A 461 3.39 -29.24 8.33
C GLY A 461 3.95 -28.03 9.08
N PHE A 462 4.77 -27.19 8.43
CA PHE A 462 5.37 -25.98 8.97
C PHE A 462 6.24 -26.20 10.21
N GLU A 463 6.95 -27.33 10.26
CA GLU A 463 7.85 -27.67 11.38
C GLU A 463 9.30 -27.17 11.18
N ASN A 464 9.57 -26.46 10.08
CA ASN A 464 10.88 -25.85 9.84
C ASN A 464 11.06 -24.57 10.68
N THR A 465 12.29 -24.29 11.10
CA THR A 465 12.63 -23.06 11.81
C THR A 465 12.72 -21.83 10.89
N VAL A 466 12.82 -22.03 9.57
CA VAL A 466 12.84 -20.98 8.55
C VAL A 466 11.48 -20.86 7.88
N PHE A 467 11.00 -19.63 7.73
CA PHE A 467 9.73 -19.32 7.08
C PHE A 467 9.88 -18.19 6.05
N PRO A 468 9.27 -18.28 4.84
CA PRO A 468 8.55 -19.45 4.29
C PRO A 468 9.42 -20.72 4.27
N PRO A 469 8.82 -21.93 4.28
CA PRO A 469 9.62 -23.15 4.30
C PRO A 469 10.59 -23.18 3.10
N PRO A 470 11.83 -23.66 3.29
CA PRO A 470 12.79 -23.69 2.20
C PRO A 470 12.32 -24.61 1.05
N ASN A 471 12.94 -24.48 -0.12
CA ASN A 471 12.67 -25.27 -1.33
C ASN A 471 11.39 -24.90 -2.10
N GLY A 472 11.16 -23.59 -2.30
CA GLY A 472 10.19 -23.09 -3.28
C GLY A 472 8.86 -22.62 -2.71
N TRP A 473 8.71 -22.58 -1.38
CA TRP A 473 7.70 -21.71 -0.80
C TRP A 473 8.13 -20.26 -0.87
N ASP A 474 7.13 -19.39 -0.92
CA ASP A 474 7.32 -17.98 -1.20
C ASP A 474 6.17 -17.16 -0.62
N GLN A 475 6.35 -15.85 -0.54
CA GLN A 475 5.36 -14.92 -0.04
C GLN A 475 5.21 -13.73 -0.97
N TRP A 476 3.98 -13.23 -1.08
CA TRP A 476 3.70 -11.96 -1.71
C TRP A 476 2.89 -11.09 -0.76
N ASN A 477 3.56 -10.03 -0.28
CA ASN A 477 3.04 -9.02 0.64
C ASN A 477 3.28 -7.64 -0.01
N PRO A 478 2.31 -7.12 -0.79
CA PRO A 478 2.50 -5.92 -1.60
C PRO A 478 2.51 -4.62 -0.79
N ASP A 479 1.93 -4.58 0.41
CA ASP A 479 1.87 -3.38 1.25
C ASP A 479 2.96 -3.34 2.34
N GLY A 480 3.67 -4.46 2.55
CA GLY A 480 4.73 -4.59 3.53
C GLY A 480 4.24 -4.66 4.97
N SER A 481 2.94 -4.90 5.18
CA SER A 481 2.29 -4.99 6.50
C SER A 481 2.29 -6.43 7.04
N PHE A 482 1.32 -6.78 7.88
CA PHE A 482 1.10 -8.15 8.36
C PHE A 482 0.95 -9.11 7.17
N THR A 483 1.63 -10.26 7.25
CA THR A 483 1.52 -11.33 6.26
C THR A 483 1.49 -12.69 6.96
N TRP A 484 1.45 -13.78 6.21
CA TRP A 484 1.56 -15.12 6.76
C TRP A 484 2.85 -15.24 7.58
N GLU A 485 2.76 -15.84 8.77
CA GLU A 485 3.93 -16.05 9.62
C GLU A 485 3.86 -17.40 10.35
N LEU A 486 5.02 -17.88 10.76
CA LEU A 486 5.16 -19.08 11.57
C LEU A 486 4.78 -18.78 13.03
N THR A 487 3.97 -19.63 13.65
CA THR A 487 3.58 -19.49 15.06
C THR A 487 3.75 -20.81 15.83
N ARG A 488 4.01 -20.66 17.13
CA ARG A 488 4.07 -21.73 18.13
C ARG A 488 2.88 -21.68 19.10
N ASP A 489 1.97 -20.73 18.91
CA ASP A 489 0.85 -20.50 19.82
C ASP A 489 -0.20 -21.62 19.71
N ALA A 490 -0.34 -22.20 18.52
CA ALA A 490 -1.17 -23.36 18.26
C ALA A 490 -0.69 -24.12 17.02
N ALA A 491 -1.01 -25.41 16.97
CA ALA A 491 -0.86 -26.27 15.80
C ALA A 491 -1.95 -27.36 15.83
N ARG A 492 -2.36 -27.87 14.67
CA ARG A 492 -3.27 -29.02 14.59
C ARG A 492 -2.55 -30.31 14.94
N SER A 493 -1.31 -30.44 14.49
CA SER A 493 -0.37 -31.50 14.82
C SER A 493 1.06 -30.96 14.78
N GLY A 494 1.98 -31.62 15.47
CA GLY A 494 3.34 -31.09 15.58
C GLY A 494 3.44 -29.97 16.61
N SER A 495 4.34 -29.02 16.37
CA SER A 495 4.67 -27.94 17.32
C SER A 495 4.39 -26.55 16.78
N GLN A 496 4.20 -26.41 15.47
CA GLN A 496 4.12 -25.14 14.76
C GLN A 496 3.02 -25.17 13.70
N SER A 497 2.51 -24.00 13.36
CA SER A 497 1.60 -23.80 12.23
C SER A 497 1.84 -22.42 11.63
N VAL A 498 1.04 -22.02 10.64
CA VAL A 498 1.09 -20.66 10.10
C VAL A 498 -0.17 -19.88 10.45
N VAL A 499 -0.01 -18.60 10.71
CA VAL A 499 -1.09 -17.68 11.06
C VAL A 499 -1.04 -16.44 10.19
N MET A 500 -2.22 -15.94 9.86
CA MET A 500 -2.43 -14.59 9.38
C MET A 500 -3.10 -13.77 10.49
N ARG A 501 -2.45 -12.69 10.93
CA ARG A 501 -2.91 -11.87 12.08
C ARG A 501 -3.89 -10.78 11.68
N ASN A 502 -5.04 -11.16 11.15
CA ASN A 502 -6.04 -10.21 10.64
C ASN A 502 -6.60 -9.25 11.71
N LEU A 503 -6.61 -9.65 13.00
CA LEU A 503 -7.03 -8.75 14.09
C LEU A 503 -6.13 -7.51 14.20
N GLY A 504 -4.84 -7.64 13.85
CA GLY A 504 -3.90 -6.52 13.83
C GLY A 504 -3.88 -5.77 12.49
N TYR A 505 -4.51 -6.33 11.46
CA TYR A 505 -4.38 -5.88 10.08
C TYR A 505 -5.56 -5.01 9.64
N ASN A 506 -5.47 -3.73 10.01
CA ASN A 506 -6.54 -2.71 9.92
C ASN A 506 -6.81 -2.17 8.50
N ILE A 507 -6.54 -2.96 7.46
CA ILE A 507 -6.76 -2.58 6.06
C ILE A 507 -7.72 -3.58 5.43
N ASN A 508 -8.89 -3.08 5.01
CA ASN A 508 -9.88 -3.89 4.31
C ASN A 508 -9.47 -4.10 2.84
N GLY A 509 -9.57 -5.35 2.39
CA GLY A 509 -9.22 -5.76 1.04
C GLY A 509 -7.72 -6.00 0.82
N ALA A 510 -6.88 -5.87 1.84
CA ALA A 510 -5.45 -6.16 1.72
C ALA A 510 -5.20 -7.65 1.45
N ILE A 511 -4.29 -7.96 0.53
CA ILE A 511 -4.07 -9.31 0.01
C ILE A 511 -2.68 -9.80 0.40
N ASP A 512 -2.63 -11.00 0.98
CA ASP A 512 -1.39 -11.66 1.39
C ASP A 512 -1.36 -13.13 0.99
N ASP A 513 -0.33 -13.50 0.23
CA ASP A 513 -0.22 -14.82 -0.36
C ASP A 513 0.93 -15.61 0.26
N LEU A 514 0.63 -16.82 0.74
CA LEU A 514 1.61 -17.87 0.95
C LEU A 514 1.57 -18.81 -0.26
N ILE A 515 2.70 -18.98 -0.94
CA ILE A 515 2.76 -19.63 -2.25
C ILE A 515 3.57 -20.92 -2.12
N SER A 516 3.01 -22.05 -2.55
CA SER A 516 3.67 -23.37 -2.51
C SER A 516 4.80 -23.49 -3.53
N PRO A 517 5.65 -24.53 -3.46
CA PRO A 517 6.47 -24.95 -4.59
C PRO A 517 5.62 -25.33 -5.81
N GLU A 518 6.23 -25.39 -7.00
CA GLU A 518 5.61 -26.11 -8.12
C GLU A 518 5.51 -27.59 -7.77
N ILE A 519 4.40 -28.23 -8.08
CA ILE A 519 4.14 -29.63 -7.81
C ILE A 519 3.89 -30.36 -9.13
N ASN A 520 4.62 -31.46 -9.35
CA ASN A 520 4.38 -32.34 -10.48
C ASN A 520 3.11 -33.17 -10.26
N VAL A 521 2.12 -32.96 -11.13
CA VAL A 521 0.83 -33.65 -11.12
C VAL A 521 0.66 -34.58 -12.32
N GLN A 522 1.70 -34.71 -13.16
CA GLN A 522 1.66 -35.53 -14.36
C GLN A 522 1.59 -37.03 -14.02
N GLY A 523 0.82 -37.78 -14.81
CA GLY A 523 0.79 -39.25 -14.72
C GLY A 523 -0.08 -39.82 -13.60
N TYR A 524 -0.84 -38.99 -12.89
CA TYR A 524 -1.80 -39.42 -11.87
C TYR A 524 -3.25 -39.40 -12.40
N ASP A 525 -4.14 -40.16 -11.76
CA ASP A 525 -5.57 -40.19 -12.14
C ASP A 525 -6.37 -39.06 -11.50
N SER A 526 -6.07 -38.76 -10.23
CA SER A 526 -6.72 -37.71 -9.46
C SER A 526 -5.79 -37.21 -8.37
N VAL A 527 -5.86 -35.91 -8.12
CA VAL A 527 -5.00 -35.18 -7.18
C VAL A 527 -5.89 -34.31 -6.30
N PHE A 528 -5.68 -34.38 -4.99
CA PHE A 528 -6.46 -33.63 -3.99
C PHE A 528 -5.52 -32.94 -3.02
N LEU A 529 -5.80 -31.68 -2.73
CA LEU A 529 -5.25 -30.96 -1.59
C LEU A 529 -6.17 -31.18 -0.38
N PHE A 530 -5.56 -31.41 0.78
CA PHE A 530 -6.16 -31.34 2.10
C PHE A 530 -5.34 -30.38 2.96
N PHE A 531 -6.00 -29.59 3.80
CA PHE A 531 -5.35 -28.72 4.76
C PHE A 531 -6.24 -28.56 5.99
N ASP A 532 -5.62 -28.30 7.13
CA ASP A 532 -6.31 -27.99 8.37
C ASP A 532 -6.37 -26.46 8.54
N VAL A 533 -7.53 -25.94 8.91
CA VAL A 533 -7.81 -24.51 9.09
C VAL A 533 -8.51 -24.27 10.42
N ALA A 534 -8.18 -23.17 11.08
CA ALA A 534 -8.94 -22.63 12.19
C ALA A 534 -9.06 -21.11 12.05
N ALA A 535 -10.24 -20.56 12.29
CA ALA A 535 -10.48 -19.12 12.14
C ALA A 535 -11.62 -18.66 13.05
N ALA A 536 -11.57 -17.39 13.44
CA ALA A 536 -12.63 -16.73 14.20
C ALA A 536 -12.87 -15.32 13.62
N THR A 537 -13.89 -14.64 14.13
CA THR A 537 -14.18 -13.23 13.83
C THR A 537 -14.29 -12.45 15.14
N GLN A 538 -14.08 -11.13 15.10
CA GLN A 538 -14.39 -10.25 16.24
C GLN A 538 -15.83 -9.71 16.16
N SER A 539 -16.41 -9.66 14.96
CA SER A 539 -17.80 -9.33 14.71
C SER A 539 -18.72 -10.56 14.82
N ASN A 540 -20.02 -10.32 15.03
CA ASN A 540 -21.00 -11.40 15.09
C ASN A 540 -21.21 -11.96 13.68
N VAL A 541 -21.03 -13.27 13.50
CA VAL A 541 -21.17 -13.96 12.21
C VAL A 541 -22.54 -13.76 11.54
N SER A 542 -23.56 -13.33 12.30
CA SER A 542 -24.89 -13.01 11.79
C SER A 542 -25.05 -11.57 11.29
N ASP A 543 -24.04 -10.71 11.45
CA ASP A 543 -24.09 -9.31 11.07
C ASP A 543 -24.13 -9.17 9.54
N ALA A 544 -25.19 -8.51 9.04
CA ALA A 544 -25.39 -8.31 7.61
C ALA A 544 -24.48 -7.20 7.09
N GLY A 545 -23.86 -7.43 5.92
CA GLY A 545 -23.05 -6.41 5.24
C GLY A 545 -21.66 -6.19 5.85
N ASN A 546 -21.26 -6.98 6.85
CA ASN A 546 -19.91 -6.94 7.39
C ASN A 546 -18.90 -7.44 6.32
N PRO A 547 -17.82 -6.70 6.04
CA PRO A 547 -16.72 -7.22 5.23
C PRO A 547 -15.99 -8.29 6.06
N TRP A 548 -15.76 -9.46 5.46
CA TRP A 548 -15.23 -10.63 6.18
C TRP A 548 -13.83 -10.97 5.70
N ASP A 549 -12.95 -11.33 6.63
CA ASP A 549 -11.70 -11.99 6.28
C ASP A 549 -11.98 -13.20 5.38
N THR A 550 -11.17 -13.35 4.34
CA THR A 550 -11.37 -14.38 3.32
C THR A 550 -10.11 -15.21 3.15
N LEU A 551 -10.26 -16.53 3.20
CA LEU A 551 -9.23 -17.46 2.76
C LEU A 551 -9.60 -17.98 1.37
N GLN A 552 -8.67 -17.83 0.43
CA GLN A 552 -8.77 -18.42 -0.91
C GLN A 552 -7.63 -19.41 -1.15
N ILE A 553 -7.94 -20.48 -1.88
CA ILE A 553 -6.91 -21.33 -2.51
C ILE A 553 -6.99 -21.11 -4.01
N LEU A 554 -5.90 -20.60 -4.58
CA LEU A 554 -5.75 -20.38 -6.01
C LEU A 554 -4.74 -21.37 -6.58
N ALA A 555 -4.80 -21.60 -7.88
CA ALA A 555 -3.82 -22.39 -8.61
C ALA A 555 -3.37 -21.71 -9.89
N THR A 556 -2.09 -21.84 -10.20
CA THR A 556 -1.47 -21.38 -11.44
C THR A 556 -0.67 -22.51 -12.08
N THR A 557 -0.62 -22.50 -13.41
CA THR A 557 0.22 -23.40 -14.22
C THR A 557 1.18 -22.62 -15.13
N ASP A 558 1.22 -21.30 -14.95
CA ASP A 558 1.92 -20.31 -15.77
C ASP A 558 2.60 -19.26 -14.88
N CYS A 559 3.27 -19.69 -13.81
CA CYS A 559 4.07 -18.81 -12.94
C CYS A 559 3.33 -17.64 -12.28
N GLY A 560 2.01 -17.73 -12.11
CA GLY A 560 1.20 -16.70 -11.47
C GLY A 560 0.55 -15.71 -12.43
N PHE A 561 0.76 -15.84 -13.76
CA PHE A 561 0.06 -14.98 -14.73
C PHE A 561 -1.46 -15.22 -14.73
N THR A 562 -1.89 -16.47 -14.63
CA THR A 562 -3.30 -16.83 -14.52
C THR A 562 -3.58 -17.52 -13.20
N LEU A 563 -4.47 -16.92 -12.40
CA LEU A 563 -4.90 -17.46 -11.11
C LEU A 563 -6.29 -18.08 -11.22
N ASN A 564 -6.36 -19.38 -10.96
CA ASN A 564 -7.61 -20.14 -10.94
C ASN A 564 -8.08 -20.32 -9.51
N GLN A 565 -9.17 -19.66 -9.11
CA GLN A 565 -9.77 -19.86 -7.79
C GLN A 565 -10.37 -21.26 -7.67
N LEU A 566 -10.01 -21.96 -6.60
CA LEU A 566 -10.45 -23.33 -6.29
C LEU A 566 -11.27 -23.42 -5.01
N TYR A 567 -10.99 -22.51 -4.08
CA TYR A 567 -11.62 -22.41 -2.77
C TYR A 567 -11.70 -20.93 -2.42
N SER A 568 -12.82 -20.51 -1.84
CA SER A 568 -12.99 -19.19 -1.25
C SER A 568 -14.05 -19.30 -0.17
N LYS A 569 -13.65 -19.07 1.09
CA LYS A 569 -14.58 -19.02 2.22
C LYS A 569 -14.28 -17.78 3.05
N TRP A 570 -15.34 -17.21 3.62
CA TRP A 570 -15.30 -16.01 4.46
C TRP A 570 -16.42 -16.06 5.50
N GLY A 571 -16.28 -15.26 6.56
CA GLY A 571 -17.30 -15.10 7.61
C GLY A 571 -17.83 -16.44 8.12
N PRO A 572 -19.16 -16.66 8.16
CA PRO A 572 -19.78 -17.90 8.66
C PRO A 572 -19.30 -19.19 7.97
N THR A 573 -18.83 -19.10 6.72
CA THR A 573 -18.37 -20.28 5.98
C THR A 573 -16.91 -20.63 6.27
N LEU A 574 -16.12 -19.64 6.72
CA LEU A 574 -14.70 -19.80 7.02
C LEU A 574 -14.48 -20.21 8.47
N VAL A 575 -15.12 -19.51 9.41
CA VAL A 575 -14.85 -19.67 10.85
C VAL A 575 -15.03 -21.11 11.32
N THR A 576 -14.28 -21.45 12.35
CA THR A 576 -14.40 -22.70 13.11
C THR A 576 -14.90 -22.44 14.53
N VAL A 577 -15.10 -21.18 14.88
CA VAL A 577 -15.71 -20.69 16.12
C VAL A 577 -16.72 -19.60 15.76
N ASP A 578 -18.00 -19.89 15.96
CA ASP A 578 -19.08 -18.97 15.59
C ASP A 578 -19.31 -17.86 16.63
N THR A 579 -18.76 -18.03 17.84
CA THR A 579 -18.79 -17.01 18.89
C THR A 579 -17.70 -15.97 18.64
N PRO A 580 -18.04 -14.66 18.62
CA PRO A 580 -17.05 -13.60 18.41
C PRO A 580 -15.93 -13.61 19.45
N VAL A 581 -14.72 -13.34 19.00
CA VAL A 581 -13.51 -13.28 19.82
C VAL A 581 -12.90 -11.89 19.67
N LEU A 582 -12.92 -11.10 20.75
CA LEU A 582 -12.44 -9.71 20.74
C LEU A 582 -10.92 -9.57 20.90
N ASN A 583 -10.28 -10.59 21.46
CA ASN A 583 -8.82 -10.66 21.58
C ASN A 583 -8.27 -11.56 20.48
N GLU A 584 -6.95 -11.66 20.41
CA GLU A 584 -6.30 -12.55 19.47
C GLU A 584 -6.81 -13.99 19.58
N PHE A 585 -7.34 -14.52 18.49
CA PHE A 585 -7.81 -15.90 18.42
C PHE A 585 -6.63 -16.86 18.35
N ILE A 586 -6.54 -17.78 19.32
CA ILE A 586 -5.59 -18.89 19.33
C ILE A 586 -6.39 -20.20 19.40
N PRO A 587 -6.31 -21.08 18.37
CA PRO A 587 -7.19 -22.23 18.26
C PRO A 587 -6.83 -23.36 19.24
N LYS A 588 -7.84 -23.91 19.89
CA LYS A 588 -7.77 -25.17 20.65
C LYS A 588 -7.78 -26.37 19.71
N PRO A 589 -7.31 -27.57 20.14
CA PRO A 589 -7.32 -28.77 19.30
C PRO A 589 -8.66 -29.13 18.68
N SER A 590 -9.79 -28.82 19.34
CA SER A 590 -11.14 -29.09 18.85
C SER A 590 -11.67 -28.06 17.86
N GLN A 591 -10.97 -26.94 17.66
CA GLN A 591 -11.41 -25.80 16.83
C GLN A 591 -10.78 -25.82 15.43
N TRP A 592 -10.09 -26.89 15.07
CA TRP A 592 -9.55 -27.08 13.73
C TRP A 592 -10.51 -27.90 12.87
N ARG A 593 -10.67 -27.49 11.62
CA ARG A 593 -11.43 -28.20 10.58
C ARG A 593 -10.49 -28.58 9.45
N ARG A 594 -10.69 -29.77 8.89
CA ARG A 594 -10.01 -30.17 7.65
C ARG A 594 -10.86 -29.81 6.44
N ASP A 595 -10.30 -29.03 5.53
CA ASP A 595 -10.89 -28.71 4.24
C ASP A 595 -10.13 -29.40 3.10
N SER A 596 -10.73 -29.44 1.91
CA SER A 596 -10.14 -30.12 0.75
C SER A 596 -10.47 -29.43 -0.56
N VAL A 597 -9.59 -29.61 -1.55
CA VAL A 597 -9.70 -29.02 -2.88
C VAL A 597 -9.30 -30.06 -3.94
N ASN A 598 -10.10 -30.16 -5.01
CA ASN A 598 -9.81 -31.07 -6.13
C ASN A 598 -8.88 -30.40 -7.15
N LEU A 599 -7.68 -30.95 -7.33
CA LEU A 599 -6.66 -30.46 -8.26
C LEU A 599 -6.60 -31.25 -9.57
N THR A 600 -7.45 -32.27 -9.74
CA THR A 600 -7.43 -33.20 -10.88
C THR A 600 -7.49 -32.48 -12.24
N ARG A 601 -8.13 -31.30 -12.32
CA ARG A 601 -8.21 -30.51 -13.55
C ARG A 601 -6.86 -29.98 -14.06
N PHE A 602 -5.81 -29.95 -13.23
CA PHE A 602 -4.49 -29.42 -13.60
C PHE A 602 -3.51 -30.52 -14.07
N ILE A 603 -3.90 -31.79 -14.01
CA ILE A 603 -3.08 -32.92 -14.47
C ILE A 603 -2.59 -32.74 -15.93
N PRO A 604 -3.41 -32.28 -16.90
CA PRO A 604 -2.95 -32.05 -18.27
C PRO A 604 -1.84 -31.00 -18.40
N SER A 605 -1.75 -30.05 -17.46
CA SER A 605 -0.68 -29.05 -17.43
C SER A 605 0.66 -29.61 -16.94
N GLY A 606 0.66 -30.84 -16.40
CA GLY A 606 1.84 -31.54 -15.88
C GLY A 606 2.33 -31.04 -14.52
N ARG A 607 2.20 -29.74 -14.26
CA ARG A 607 2.58 -29.08 -13.00
C ARG A 607 1.55 -28.07 -12.55
N VAL A 608 1.49 -27.82 -11.25
CA VAL A 608 0.63 -26.80 -10.63
C VAL A 608 1.33 -26.17 -9.43
N ARG A 609 1.11 -24.88 -9.22
CA ARG A 609 1.51 -24.16 -8.01
C ARG A 609 0.26 -23.66 -7.30
N LEU A 610 0.22 -23.76 -5.98
CA LEU A 610 -0.92 -23.35 -5.16
C LEU A 610 -0.60 -22.08 -4.39
N ILE A 611 -1.61 -21.24 -4.21
CA ILE A 611 -1.52 -19.98 -3.46
C ILE A 611 -2.59 -19.99 -2.38
N PHE A 612 -2.17 -19.79 -1.14
CA PHE A 612 -3.01 -19.63 0.04
C PHE A 612 -3.13 -18.13 0.30
N ARG A 613 -4.22 -17.55 -0.19
CA ARG A 613 -4.46 -16.11 -0.15
C ARG A 613 -5.33 -15.74 1.03
N ASN A 614 -4.85 -14.80 1.84
CA ASN A 614 -5.67 -14.06 2.77
C ASN A 614 -6.16 -12.76 2.11
N ILE A 615 -7.40 -12.39 2.38
CA ILE A 615 -7.92 -11.04 2.16
C ILE A 615 -8.38 -10.51 3.51
N SER A 616 -7.65 -9.55 4.07
CA SER A 616 -7.96 -8.97 5.38
C SER A 616 -9.17 -8.03 5.27
N ASN A 617 -10.06 -8.09 6.24
CA ASN A 617 -11.10 -7.11 6.51
C ASN A 617 -11.20 -6.80 8.00
N TYR A 618 -10.05 -6.84 8.68
CA TYR A 618 -9.92 -6.50 10.09
C TYR A 618 -10.84 -7.33 11.00
N GLU A 619 -10.91 -8.65 10.78
CA GLU A 619 -11.65 -9.53 11.69
C GLU A 619 -10.73 -10.22 12.70
N ASN A 620 -10.45 -11.52 12.58
CA ASN A 620 -9.60 -12.22 13.52
C ASN A 620 -8.82 -13.34 12.81
N ASN A 621 -7.82 -13.88 13.49
CA ASN A 621 -6.74 -14.62 12.88
C ASN A 621 -7.21 -15.89 12.16
N ILE A 622 -6.54 -16.18 11.05
CA ILE A 622 -6.70 -17.42 10.28
C ILE A 622 -5.43 -18.25 10.43
N TYR A 623 -5.58 -19.50 10.87
CA TYR A 623 -4.50 -20.46 11.00
C TYR A 623 -4.60 -21.53 9.91
N LEU A 624 -3.46 -21.95 9.37
CA LEU A 624 -3.34 -23.11 8.49
C LEU A 624 -2.29 -24.08 9.00
N ASP A 625 -2.54 -25.36 8.80
CA ASP A 625 -1.62 -26.44 9.12
C ASP A 625 -1.83 -27.64 8.17
N ASN A 626 -0.87 -28.56 8.12
CA ASN A 626 -0.96 -29.85 7.44
C ASN A 626 -1.39 -29.76 5.97
N ILE A 627 -0.64 -29.06 5.14
CA ILE A 627 -0.84 -29.03 3.69
C ILE A 627 -0.45 -30.39 3.12
N ASN A 628 -1.43 -31.16 2.66
CA ASN A 628 -1.25 -32.51 2.14
C ASN A 628 -1.82 -32.61 0.73
N ILE A 629 -0.97 -32.89 -0.26
CA ILE A 629 -1.40 -33.14 -1.63
C ILE A 629 -1.19 -34.62 -1.93
N VAL A 630 -2.29 -35.32 -2.14
CA VAL A 630 -2.30 -36.77 -2.28
C VAL A 630 -3.00 -37.18 -3.56
N THR A 631 -2.67 -38.38 -4.00
CA THR A 631 -3.28 -38.98 -5.19
C THR A 631 -4.24 -40.07 -4.77
N LYS A 632 -5.32 -40.23 -5.53
CA LYS A 632 -6.21 -41.38 -5.39
C LYS A 632 -6.23 -42.11 -6.71
N LYS A 633 -5.84 -43.39 -6.68
CA LYS A 633 -5.99 -44.24 -7.86
C LYS A 633 -7.47 -44.40 -8.16
N THR A 634 -7.84 -44.11 -9.39
CA THR A 634 -9.19 -44.38 -9.85
C THR A 634 -9.34 -45.88 -10.02
N TYR A 635 -10.49 -46.44 -9.65
CA TYR A 635 -10.70 -47.87 -9.80
C TYR A 635 -10.53 -48.25 -11.29
N PRO A 636 -9.76 -49.32 -11.61
CA PRO A 636 -9.50 -49.70 -13.00
C PRO A 636 -10.76 -49.90 -13.84
N ALA A 637 -11.82 -50.45 -13.23
CA ALA A 637 -13.12 -50.64 -13.90
C ALA A 637 -13.83 -49.32 -14.25
N LEU A 638 -13.59 -48.23 -13.50
CA LEU A 638 -14.12 -46.89 -13.83
C LEU A 638 -13.35 -46.26 -14.99
N LEU A 639 -12.02 -46.44 -15.03
CA LEU A 639 -11.18 -45.99 -16.14
C LEU A 639 -11.50 -46.73 -17.45
N GLU A 640 -11.67 -48.05 -17.38
CA GLU A 640 -11.96 -48.90 -18.56
C GLU A 640 -13.36 -48.64 -19.13
N ARG A 641 -14.38 -48.49 -18.28
CA ARG A 641 -15.80 -48.46 -18.69
C ARG A 641 -16.40 -47.06 -18.75
N GLY A 642 -15.73 -46.06 -18.17
CA GLY A 642 -16.19 -44.68 -18.03
C GLY A 642 -17.27 -44.48 -16.95
N PHE A 643 -17.80 -45.55 -16.35
CA PHE A 643 -18.74 -45.50 -15.22
C PHE A 643 -18.67 -46.78 -14.38
N MET A 644 -19.12 -46.70 -13.13
CA MET A 644 -19.17 -47.81 -12.18
C MET A 644 -20.48 -47.79 -11.39
N VAL A 645 -21.00 -48.97 -11.03
CA VAL A 645 -22.20 -49.13 -10.19
C VAL A 645 -21.81 -49.80 -8.87
N THR A 646 -21.99 -49.10 -7.74
CA THR A 646 -21.54 -49.55 -6.41
C THR A 646 -22.47 -49.12 -5.28
N PRO A 647 -22.62 -49.90 -4.20
CA PRO A 647 -22.20 -51.29 -4.09
C PRO A 647 -23.10 -52.21 -4.94
N ASN A 648 -22.54 -53.32 -5.41
CA ASN A 648 -23.28 -54.37 -6.09
C ASN A 648 -22.64 -55.73 -5.75
N PRO A 649 -23.21 -56.54 -4.84
CA PRO A 649 -24.57 -56.41 -4.30
C PRO A 649 -24.79 -55.20 -3.37
N THR A 650 -26.03 -54.70 -3.26
CA THR A 650 -26.44 -53.63 -2.33
C THR A 650 -27.49 -54.14 -1.35
N ASN A 651 -27.69 -53.46 -0.21
CA ASN A 651 -28.85 -53.66 0.67
C ASN A 651 -29.84 -52.47 0.65
N SER A 652 -29.47 -51.36 -0.01
CA SER A 652 -30.24 -50.12 0.00
C SER A 652 -29.84 -49.22 -1.19
N LEU A 653 -28.92 -48.28 -0.98
CA LEU A 653 -28.50 -47.30 -1.96
C LEU A 653 -27.57 -47.92 -3.00
N VAL A 654 -27.74 -47.53 -4.26
CA VAL A 654 -26.79 -47.81 -5.34
C VAL A 654 -26.35 -46.49 -5.96
N LEU A 655 -25.04 -46.32 -6.07
CA LEU A 655 -24.39 -45.19 -6.72
C LEU A 655 -23.88 -45.59 -8.10
N ILE A 656 -24.23 -44.81 -9.11
CA ILE A 656 -23.62 -44.83 -10.42
C ILE A 656 -22.63 -43.67 -10.45
N THR A 657 -21.33 -43.99 -10.47
CA THR A 657 -20.25 -43.01 -10.54
C THR A 657 -19.71 -42.95 -11.96
N PHE A 658 -19.66 -41.77 -12.56
CA PHE A 658 -19.07 -41.54 -13.87
C PHE A 658 -17.64 -41.00 -13.73
N LEU A 659 -16.75 -41.40 -14.64
CA LEU A 659 -15.41 -40.79 -14.73
C LEU A 659 -15.55 -39.31 -15.15
N GLN A 660 -16.39 -39.06 -16.15
CA GLN A 660 -16.91 -37.76 -16.54
C GLN A 660 -18.36 -37.95 -17.01
N PRO A 661 -19.30 -37.03 -16.69
CA PRO A 661 -20.68 -37.12 -17.15
C PRO A 661 -20.71 -37.12 -18.69
N PRO A 662 -21.25 -38.17 -19.33
CA PRO A 662 -21.26 -38.23 -20.79
C PRO A 662 -22.20 -37.17 -21.36
N ALA A 663 -21.72 -36.35 -22.30
CA ALA A 663 -22.50 -35.25 -22.90
C ALA A 663 -23.73 -35.74 -23.69
N ASP A 664 -23.74 -37.01 -24.09
CA ASP A 664 -24.84 -37.67 -24.81
C ASP A 664 -25.78 -38.47 -23.89
N LEU A 665 -25.55 -38.49 -22.56
CA LEU A 665 -26.43 -39.15 -21.61
C LEU A 665 -27.69 -38.31 -21.36
N GLU A 666 -28.86 -38.91 -21.55
CA GLU A 666 -30.15 -38.24 -21.40
C GLU A 666 -30.81 -38.55 -20.04
N ALA A 667 -30.77 -39.82 -19.63
CA ALA A 667 -31.44 -40.28 -18.41
C ALA A 667 -30.86 -41.60 -17.88
N LEU A 668 -31.18 -41.89 -16.61
CA LEU A 668 -30.99 -43.20 -16.00
C LEU A 668 -32.34 -43.74 -15.53
N ALA A 669 -32.56 -45.03 -15.73
CA ALA A 669 -33.78 -45.73 -15.35
C ALA A 669 -33.48 -47.03 -14.62
N LEU A 670 -34.29 -47.36 -13.61
CA LEU A 670 -34.17 -48.57 -12.79
C LEU A 670 -35.36 -49.48 -13.03
N TYR A 671 -35.11 -50.74 -13.36
CA TYR A 671 -36.12 -51.74 -13.64
C TYR A 671 -35.97 -52.97 -12.73
N ASN A 672 -37.08 -53.65 -12.44
CA ASN A 672 -37.06 -54.99 -11.83
C ASN A 672 -36.97 -56.10 -12.90
N THR A 673 -36.94 -57.37 -12.47
CA THR A 673 -36.88 -58.55 -13.37
C THR A 673 -38.10 -58.74 -14.26
N ALA A 674 -39.26 -58.20 -13.88
CA ALA A 674 -40.47 -58.21 -14.70
C ALA A 674 -40.48 -57.11 -15.77
N GLY A 675 -39.44 -56.25 -15.81
CA GLY A 675 -39.36 -55.12 -16.74
C GLY A 675 -40.17 -53.90 -16.30
N GLN A 676 -40.70 -53.88 -15.07
CA GLN A 676 -41.39 -52.71 -14.54
C GLN A 676 -40.38 -51.61 -14.19
N LEU A 677 -40.67 -50.38 -14.62
CA LEU A 677 -39.89 -49.18 -14.29
C LEU A 677 -40.18 -48.77 -12.84
N LEU A 678 -39.14 -48.70 -12.01
CA LEU A 678 -39.22 -48.29 -10.61
C LEU A 678 -38.89 -46.82 -10.42
N GLN A 679 -37.78 -46.37 -11.03
CA GLN A 679 -37.30 -45.00 -10.92
C GLN A 679 -36.74 -44.53 -12.26
N TRP A 680 -36.96 -43.26 -12.59
CA TRP A 680 -36.41 -42.60 -13.77
C TRP A 680 -35.97 -41.19 -13.39
N LYS A 681 -34.75 -40.80 -13.76
CA LYS A 681 -34.32 -39.41 -13.62
C LYS A 681 -33.43 -38.97 -14.80
N LYS A 682 -33.50 -37.67 -15.11
CA LYS A 682 -32.67 -37.03 -16.14
C LYS A 682 -31.18 -37.05 -15.76
N ALA A 683 -30.30 -37.01 -16.75
CA ALA A 683 -28.85 -36.89 -16.54
C ALA A 683 -28.44 -35.63 -15.74
N ALA A 684 -29.25 -34.57 -15.79
CA ALA A 684 -29.08 -33.37 -14.96
C ALA A 684 -29.16 -33.63 -13.43
N ALA A 685 -29.60 -34.81 -12.99
CA ALA A 685 -29.59 -35.20 -11.58
C ALA A 685 -28.25 -35.82 -11.11
N ILE A 686 -27.23 -35.85 -11.97
CA ILE A 686 -25.85 -36.20 -11.57
C ILE A 686 -25.31 -35.08 -10.69
N ASP A 687 -24.76 -35.43 -9.53
CA ASP A 687 -24.20 -34.48 -8.58
C ASP A 687 -22.83 -33.94 -9.02
N SER A 688 -22.29 -32.98 -8.26
CA SER A 688 -20.97 -32.38 -8.50
C SER A 688 -19.80 -33.37 -8.37
N ASN A 689 -20.04 -34.58 -7.84
CA ASN A 689 -19.06 -35.65 -7.75
C ASN A 689 -19.19 -36.67 -8.89
N ASN A 690 -19.94 -36.34 -9.96
CA ASN A 690 -20.26 -37.22 -11.08
C ASN A 690 -21.02 -38.49 -10.64
N ARG A 691 -21.83 -38.41 -9.57
CA ARG A 691 -22.58 -39.54 -9.04
C ARG A 691 -24.07 -39.37 -9.25
N PHE A 692 -24.73 -40.51 -9.36
CA PHE A 692 -26.18 -40.61 -9.41
C PHE A 692 -26.62 -41.72 -8.47
N SER A 693 -27.72 -41.53 -7.75
CA SER A 693 -28.21 -42.53 -6.78
C SER A 693 -29.60 -43.07 -7.10
N PHE A 694 -29.75 -44.38 -6.90
CA PHE A 694 -31.03 -45.08 -6.77
C PHE A 694 -31.14 -45.62 -5.34
N ASP A 695 -32.26 -45.33 -4.69
CA ASP A 695 -32.57 -45.92 -3.38
C ASP A 695 -33.49 -47.12 -3.58
N LEU A 696 -33.01 -48.31 -3.22
CA LEU A 696 -33.77 -49.55 -3.26
C LEU A 696 -34.28 -49.94 -1.86
N VAL A 697 -34.19 -49.12 -0.82
CA VAL A 697 -34.48 -49.52 0.58
C VAL A 697 -35.85 -50.20 0.72
N ASN A 698 -36.87 -49.68 0.03
CA ASN A 698 -38.25 -50.19 0.07
C ASN A 698 -38.54 -51.30 -0.94
N GLU A 699 -37.58 -51.65 -1.79
CA GLU A 699 -37.75 -52.68 -2.82
C GLU A 699 -37.42 -54.09 -2.28
N PRO A 700 -38.05 -55.17 -2.77
CA PRO A 700 -37.71 -56.53 -2.32
C PRO A 700 -36.25 -56.93 -2.62
N ASN A 701 -35.70 -57.90 -1.89
CA ASN A 701 -34.42 -58.50 -2.28
C ASN A 701 -34.57 -59.20 -3.64
N GLY A 702 -33.60 -59.03 -4.54
CA GLY A 702 -33.74 -59.51 -5.91
C GLY A 702 -32.79 -58.85 -6.90
N VAL A 703 -33.01 -59.13 -8.18
CA VAL A 703 -32.21 -58.57 -9.28
C VAL A 703 -32.90 -57.33 -9.85
N TYR A 704 -32.13 -56.28 -10.07
CA TYR A 704 -32.55 -55.03 -10.68
C TYR A 704 -31.64 -54.69 -11.86
N PHE A 705 -32.10 -53.80 -12.73
CA PHE A 705 -31.35 -53.36 -13.90
C PHE A 705 -31.33 -51.84 -13.97
N VAL A 706 -30.14 -51.25 -13.96
CA VAL A 706 -29.95 -49.83 -14.27
C VAL A 706 -29.66 -49.68 -15.74
N LYS A 707 -30.51 -48.94 -16.44
CA LYS A 707 -30.37 -48.59 -17.84
C LYS A 707 -29.93 -47.14 -17.97
N LEU A 708 -28.73 -46.94 -18.50
CA LEU A 708 -28.19 -45.65 -18.92
C LEU A 708 -28.66 -45.39 -20.35
N ILE A 709 -29.40 -44.29 -20.54
CA ILE A 709 -30.03 -43.93 -21.80
C ILE A 709 -29.26 -42.75 -22.39
N TYR A 710 -28.63 -42.98 -23.54
CA TYR A 710 -27.91 -41.97 -24.32
C TYR A 710 -28.71 -41.64 -25.59
N LYS A 711 -28.41 -40.50 -26.22
CA LYS A 711 -29.07 -40.03 -27.46
C LYS A 711 -29.29 -41.15 -28.50
N ASN A 712 -28.26 -41.98 -28.74
CA ASN A 712 -28.27 -42.99 -29.80
C ASN A 712 -28.07 -44.44 -29.30
N ARG A 713 -27.98 -44.67 -27.99
CA ARG A 713 -27.70 -46.01 -27.43
C ARG A 713 -28.19 -46.15 -26.01
N SER A 714 -28.24 -47.38 -25.51
CA SER A 714 -28.42 -47.61 -24.07
C SER A 714 -27.47 -48.68 -23.56
N LYS A 715 -27.06 -48.57 -22.29
CA LYS A 715 -26.30 -49.60 -21.58
C LYS A 715 -27.09 -50.05 -20.36
N THR A 716 -27.18 -51.35 -20.13
CA THR A 716 -27.89 -51.90 -18.99
C THR A 716 -26.91 -52.64 -18.08
N VAL A 717 -26.97 -52.34 -16.78
CA VAL A 717 -26.14 -52.98 -15.76
C VAL A 717 -27.05 -53.69 -14.76
N LYS A 718 -26.75 -54.97 -14.53
CA LYS A 718 -27.43 -55.79 -13.54
C LYS A 718 -26.95 -55.45 -12.13
N ILE A 719 -27.88 -55.30 -11.20
CA ILE A 719 -27.66 -55.07 -9.78
C ILE A 719 -28.33 -56.19 -8.98
N LEU A 720 -27.70 -56.63 -7.91
CA LEU A 720 -28.28 -57.56 -6.95
C LEU A 720 -28.56 -56.84 -5.62
N LYS A 721 -29.81 -56.86 -5.15
CA LYS A 721 -30.16 -56.44 -3.79
C LYS A 721 -30.22 -57.67 -2.87
N VAL A 722 -29.42 -57.65 -1.81
CA VAL A 722 -29.36 -58.67 -0.75
C VAL A 722 -29.46 -57.98 0.61
N ARG A 723 -29.92 -58.69 1.65
CA ARG A 723 -30.02 -58.13 3.00
C ARG A 723 -28.66 -58.08 3.68
#